data_AF-A0A804LDB4-F1
#
_entry.id   AF-A0A804LDB4-F1
#
_cell.length_a   1.000
_cell.length_b   1.000
_cell.length_c   1.000
_cell.angle_alpha   90.00
_cell.angle_beta   90.00
_cell.angle_gamma   90.00
#
_symmetry.space_group_name_H-M   'P 1'
#
loop_
_entity.id
_entity.type
_entity.pdbx_description
1 polymer ?
#
loop_
_entity_poly.entity_id
_entity_poly.type
_entity_poly.pdbx_seq_one_letter_code
_entity_poly.pdbx_strand_id
1 'polypeptide(L)'
;MSCRAGGGRGGGAGGGGGLNYYPAGGDGGGDGGSPTIGAGPRGGTGINVVSSRLKKALGLKARRSSQPTILRSSMNPSSAPGSPGRMRGVRDQAPGSPGKPRRPMTSAEIMRQQMRVPEQTDARLRKTLMRALIGQVGKKADTIILPLELLRQLKPADFADGGEHHQWQRRQLKLLEAGLIHHPSLPLDRLNAPVLRFREIMQVADARAIDTGKASDTMRAICDAVLALAWRCAPGTGSPGEACHWADGYPLNVLLYVSLLQAIFDLKEETVVLDEVDELLELMRRAWQTLGIDKMIHNVCFAWVLFQQYVATGQIEPDLAGAALTVLGDVAADAKQEHRDPVYTQVLSSVLGSIHDWSEKRLLDYHEWYGKGMAATGAGAMVIPLSLALSTSKIIAESVPGMGIDLADSEHDGIGSFAGNRVDHYVRCSMRNAFAKALENELGQGNSMVIQRDDDPSETMARLAKDTEQLAQFELENFSPVLKRWHPFPGASAVATLHSCYGVLLKQYVAKATCLTNELVHVLHAAGRLEKALVPMMVEDVADSDDGGRSLVREVVPYDVDSLVARFLRTWIEERLRVARECLLRSKDTESWIPKSKGEPYARSAVELMKLAKATVDEFFGIPVTARDDMVQNVADGLGAIVQEYISFLASCGTKQSYLPPLPPLTRCNQDSTIIRLWKRAATPCREAGTNPRGRAHHGQSESISGGNNPRPSTSRGTQRLYIRLNTLHYLLSHI
;
A
#
# COMPACT_ATOMS: atom_id res chain seq x y z
N MET A 1 22.34 39.36 48.13
CA MET A 1 23.15 40.51 48.62
C MET A 1 23.32 41.51 47.48
N SER A 2 23.37 42.80 47.80
CA SER A 2 24.02 43.92 47.08
C SER A 2 24.13 43.92 45.54
N CYS A 3 23.45 44.89 44.91
CA CYS A 3 23.97 45.89 43.94
C CYS A 3 24.70 45.43 42.64
N ARG A 4 24.79 46.24 41.56
CA ARG A 4 24.53 47.68 41.37
C ARG A 4 24.15 47.97 39.92
N ALA A 5 23.46 49.09 39.64
CA ALA A 5 23.22 49.56 38.28
C ALA A 5 24.38 50.40 37.72
N GLY A 6 24.47 50.50 36.39
CA GLY A 6 25.33 51.42 35.64
C GLY A 6 24.83 51.57 34.20
N GLY A 7 24.84 52.79 33.66
CA GLY A 7 24.37 53.09 32.30
C GLY A 7 25.22 54.16 31.62
N GLY A 8 25.28 54.14 30.29
CA GLY A 8 26.15 55.03 29.50
C GLY A 8 25.69 55.13 28.04
N ARG A 9 25.44 56.37 27.61
CA ARG A 9 24.89 56.74 26.28
C ARG A 9 25.80 56.37 25.10
N GLY A 10 25.17 55.85 24.03
CA GLY A 10 25.03 56.60 22.77
C GLY A 10 26.14 56.52 21.72
N GLY A 11 25.71 56.55 20.46
CA GLY A 11 26.57 56.56 19.26
C GLY A 11 26.04 55.59 18.20
N GLY A 12 25.76 56.08 16.99
CA GLY A 12 25.23 55.26 15.90
C GLY A 12 25.88 55.59 14.56
N ALA A 13 26.14 54.55 13.77
CA ALA A 13 26.49 54.60 12.35
C ALA A 13 26.13 53.26 11.71
N GLY A 14 25.69 53.26 10.45
CA GLY A 14 25.35 52.05 9.72
C GLY A 14 26.56 51.42 9.00
N GLY A 15 26.52 50.10 8.80
CA GLY A 15 27.46 49.36 7.97
C GLY A 15 26.79 48.09 7.42
N GLY A 16 26.91 47.83 6.13
CA GLY A 16 26.24 46.70 5.48
C GLY A 16 26.94 45.37 5.75
N GLY A 17 26.26 44.41 6.37
CA GLY A 17 26.75 43.05 6.55
C GLY A 17 26.62 42.21 5.27
N GLY A 18 27.74 41.92 4.61
CA GLY A 18 27.80 40.94 3.54
C GLY A 18 27.71 39.50 4.08
N LEU A 19 27.12 38.58 3.31
CA LEU A 19 27.02 37.16 3.66
C LEU A 19 28.41 36.50 3.62
N ASN A 20 29.02 36.30 4.79
CA ASN A 20 30.27 35.55 4.92
C ASN A 20 29.96 34.08 5.28
N TYR A 21 30.35 33.16 4.39
CA TYR A 21 30.10 31.72 4.54
C TYR A 21 31.32 31.07 5.21
N TYR A 22 31.18 30.60 6.45
CA TYR A 22 32.23 29.85 7.15
C TYR A 22 32.00 28.34 7.02
N PRO A 23 32.86 27.59 6.33
CA PRO A 23 32.96 26.15 6.54
C PRO A 23 33.70 25.88 7.86
N ALA A 24 33.13 25.07 8.74
CA ALA A 24 33.84 24.58 9.92
C ALA A 24 34.87 23.52 9.49
N GLY A 25 36.15 23.76 9.76
CA GLY A 25 37.20 22.77 9.57
C GLY A 25 37.29 21.83 10.78
N GLY A 26 37.13 20.53 10.54
CA GLY A 26 37.53 19.47 11.46
C GLY A 26 38.72 18.73 10.85
N ASP A 27 39.83 18.67 11.58
CA ASP A 27 41.07 18.02 11.13
C ASP A 27 41.24 16.63 11.79
N GLY A 28 41.88 15.70 11.10
CA GLY A 28 41.98 14.28 11.49
C GLY A 28 42.05 13.33 10.30
N GLY A 29 43.27 13.06 9.81
CA GLY A 29 43.52 12.23 8.62
C GLY A 29 43.69 10.72 8.89
N GLY A 30 43.79 9.92 7.82
CA GLY A 30 43.87 8.46 7.92
C GLY A 30 44.04 7.66 6.62
N ASP A 31 45.04 8.02 5.79
CA ASP A 31 45.71 7.15 4.79
C ASP A 31 44.91 6.55 3.59
N GLY A 32 45.62 6.03 2.57
CA GLY A 32 45.12 4.95 1.71
C GLY A 32 44.60 5.25 0.28
N GLY A 33 45.52 5.39 -0.70
CA GLY A 33 45.34 4.77 -2.03
C GLY A 33 44.72 5.58 -3.20
N SER A 34 45.58 6.17 -4.04
CA SER A 34 45.26 6.54 -5.44
C SER A 34 45.61 5.40 -6.41
N PRO A 35 44.95 5.36 -7.59
CA PRO A 35 45.68 5.16 -8.84
C PRO A 35 45.55 6.35 -9.79
N THR A 36 46.64 6.68 -10.48
CA THR A 36 46.72 7.76 -11.47
C THR A 36 46.46 7.27 -12.90
N ILE A 37 46.08 8.19 -13.80
CA ILE A 37 46.45 8.15 -15.24
C ILE A 37 46.17 9.51 -15.89
N GLY A 38 47.01 9.92 -16.86
CA GLY A 38 46.58 10.81 -17.95
C GLY A 38 46.72 12.33 -17.79
N ALA A 39 47.93 12.85 -17.54
CA ALA A 39 48.22 14.27 -17.77
C ALA A 39 48.75 14.52 -19.20
N GLY A 40 48.10 15.41 -19.96
CA GLY A 40 48.54 15.85 -21.30
C GLY A 40 47.96 17.23 -21.66
N PRO A 41 48.65 18.10 -22.42
CA PRO A 41 48.65 19.53 -22.06
C PRO A 41 48.19 20.54 -23.13
N ARG A 42 47.77 21.72 -22.62
CA ARG A 42 47.59 23.03 -23.28
C ARG A 42 46.45 23.19 -24.29
N GLY A 43 45.88 24.41 -24.32
CA GLY A 43 45.53 25.04 -25.61
C GLY A 43 44.11 25.60 -25.80
N GLY A 44 43.22 25.53 -24.81
CA GLY A 44 41.85 26.06 -24.94
C GLY A 44 41.55 27.17 -23.93
N THR A 45 41.18 28.37 -24.42
CA THR A 45 40.51 29.39 -23.60
C THR A 45 39.08 28.95 -23.31
N GLY A 46 38.93 28.10 -22.29
CA GLY A 46 37.62 27.69 -21.79
C GLY A 46 36.80 28.90 -21.38
N ILE A 47 35.72 29.17 -22.11
CA ILE A 47 34.69 30.10 -21.64
C ILE A 47 34.06 29.42 -20.42
N ASN A 48 34.35 29.93 -19.22
CA ASN A 48 33.72 29.46 -18.00
C ASN A 48 32.21 29.57 -18.18
N VAL A 49 31.51 28.43 -18.24
CA VAL A 49 30.06 28.39 -18.05
C VAL A 49 29.83 28.80 -16.61
N VAL A 50 29.39 30.05 -16.41
CA VAL A 50 29.07 30.60 -15.10
C VAL A 50 27.77 29.93 -14.65
N SER A 51 27.90 28.78 -13.99
CA SER A 51 26.78 28.14 -13.33
C SER A 51 26.34 28.98 -12.13
N SER A 52 25.03 29.22 -12.06
CA SER A 52 24.39 29.87 -10.91
C SER A 52 24.83 29.23 -9.58
N ARG A 53 24.96 30.07 -8.55
CA ARG A 53 25.29 29.63 -7.18
C ARG A 53 24.19 28.71 -6.64
N LEU A 54 22.93 29.12 -6.82
CA LEU A 54 21.77 28.31 -6.50
C LEU A 54 21.78 26.98 -7.26
N LYS A 55 22.00 26.99 -8.58
CA LYS A 55 22.06 25.75 -9.37
C LYS A 55 23.14 24.80 -8.87
N LYS A 56 24.34 25.31 -8.54
CA LYS A 56 25.40 24.50 -7.95
C LYS A 56 25.05 23.95 -6.56
N ALA A 57 24.36 24.73 -5.72
CA ALA A 57 23.93 24.29 -4.39
C ALA A 57 22.83 23.22 -4.44
N LEU A 58 21.94 23.30 -5.43
CA LEU A 58 20.82 22.37 -5.65
C LEU A 58 21.16 21.18 -6.57
N GLY A 59 22.42 21.03 -7.00
CA GLY A 59 22.86 19.98 -7.93
C GLY A 59 22.38 20.12 -9.39
N LEU A 60 21.66 21.20 -9.73
CA LEU A 60 21.01 21.40 -11.03
C LEU A 60 22.01 21.62 -12.18
N LYS A 61 21.88 20.84 -13.25
CA LYS A 61 22.70 20.94 -14.47
C LYS A 61 22.68 22.36 -15.08
N ALA A 62 23.85 22.92 -15.36
CA ALA A 62 23.99 24.14 -16.15
C ALA A 62 23.52 23.90 -17.60
N ARG A 63 22.95 24.92 -18.27
CA ARG A 63 22.43 24.72 -19.63
C ARG A 63 23.58 24.40 -20.60
N ARG A 64 23.40 23.40 -21.45
CA ARG A 64 24.31 23.20 -22.60
C ARG A 64 24.09 24.34 -23.57
N SER A 65 25.08 25.24 -23.67
CA SER A 65 25.01 26.44 -24.53
C SER A 65 24.85 26.07 -26.01
N SER A 66 23.61 26.11 -26.50
CA SER A 66 23.27 25.86 -27.90
C SER A 66 23.68 27.08 -28.74
N GLN A 67 24.96 27.16 -29.14
CA GLN A 67 25.38 28.12 -30.15
C GLN A 67 24.57 27.91 -31.44
N PRO A 68 24.07 28.98 -32.10
CA PRO A 68 23.47 28.84 -33.41
C PRO A 68 24.55 28.42 -34.40
N THR A 69 24.44 27.21 -34.96
CA THR A 69 25.40 26.69 -35.93
C THR A 69 25.38 27.54 -37.21
N ILE A 70 26.35 28.45 -37.34
CA ILE A 70 26.54 29.21 -38.57
C ILE A 70 27.03 28.25 -39.65
N LEU A 71 26.10 27.75 -40.47
CA LEU A 71 26.40 26.95 -41.65
C LEU A 71 27.19 27.80 -42.67
N ARG A 72 28.51 27.80 -42.54
CA ARG A 72 29.44 28.28 -43.57
C ARG A 72 29.46 27.27 -44.72
N SER A 73 28.46 27.33 -45.59
CA SER A 73 28.42 26.59 -46.84
C SER A 73 29.56 27.05 -47.77
N SER A 74 30.65 26.27 -47.80
CA SER A 74 31.73 26.46 -48.77
C SER A 74 31.32 25.88 -50.12
N MET A 75 31.29 26.71 -51.16
CA MET A 75 31.27 26.26 -52.56
C MET A 75 32.16 27.17 -53.41
N ASN A 76 32.97 26.55 -54.28
CA ASN A 76 33.86 27.25 -55.20
C ASN A 76 33.12 27.73 -56.46
N PRO A 77 33.65 28.76 -57.16
CA PRO A 77 32.96 29.41 -58.27
C PRO A 77 33.14 28.69 -59.62
N SER A 78 32.15 28.86 -60.51
CA SER A 78 32.28 28.56 -61.94
C SER A 78 31.58 29.61 -62.82
N SER A 79 32.23 29.85 -63.96
CA SER A 79 32.04 30.81 -65.05
C SER A 79 30.63 31.35 -65.42
N ALA A 80 30.62 32.61 -65.88
CA ALA A 80 29.52 33.34 -66.53
C ALA A 80 29.43 33.01 -68.06
N PRO A 81 28.73 33.74 -68.99
CA PRO A 81 28.02 35.04 -68.92
C PRO A 81 26.59 35.09 -69.54
N GLY A 82 25.89 36.25 -69.52
CA GLY A 82 24.48 36.32 -70.01
C GLY A 82 23.77 37.66 -70.34
N SER A 83 24.35 38.85 -70.18
CA SER A 83 23.82 40.14 -70.72
C SER A 83 22.45 40.70 -70.21
N PRO A 84 22.07 41.98 -70.49
CA PRO A 84 21.15 42.74 -69.62
C PRO A 84 19.80 43.20 -70.22
N GLY A 85 18.84 43.50 -69.35
CA GLY A 85 17.59 44.22 -69.66
C GLY A 85 17.23 45.28 -68.57
N ARG A 86 16.66 46.42 -68.97
CA ARG A 86 16.32 47.56 -68.09
C ARG A 86 14.81 47.70 -67.86
N MET A 87 14.42 48.10 -66.64
CA MET A 87 13.33 49.03 -66.24
C MET A 87 12.65 48.56 -64.93
N ARG A 88 12.03 49.39 -64.08
CA ARG A 88 12.50 50.61 -63.34
C ARG A 88 11.36 51.01 -62.38
N GLY A 89 11.65 51.10 -61.08
CA GLY A 89 10.69 51.44 -60.01
C GLY A 89 10.46 50.25 -59.06
N VAL A 90 10.31 50.41 -57.74
CA VAL A 90 9.99 51.62 -56.95
C VAL A 90 10.96 51.79 -55.76
N ARG A 91 11.20 53.04 -55.35
CA ARG A 91 11.97 53.49 -54.16
C ARG A 91 11.03 53.62 -52.94
N ASP A 92 11.43 53.45 -51.68
CA ASP A 92 12.69 52.97 -51.08
C ASP A 92 12.30 52.18 -49.80
N GLN A 93 12.80 50.95 -49.63
CA GLN A 93 12.90 50.29 -48.31
C GLN A 93 14.35 49.85 -48.12
N ALA A 94 15.04 50.41 -47.12
CA ALA A 94 16.44 50.09 -46.84
C ALA A 94 16.54 48.76 -46.06
N PRO A 95 17.25 47.73 -46.56
CA PRO A 95 17.50 46.51 -45.81
C PRO A 95 18.54 46.79 -44.71
N GLY A 96 18.07 46.97 -43.48
CA GLY A 96 18.90 47.43 -42.36
C GLY A 96 19.86 46.37 -41.81
N SER A 97 21.07 46.31 -42.37
CA SER A 97 22.34 45.80 -41.79
C SER A 97 22.35 44.37 -41.17
N PRO A 98 23.26 43.47 -41.60
CA PRO A 98 23.41 42.17 -40.95
C PRO A 98 24.00 42.31 -39.54
N GLY A 99 23.35 41.67 -38.55
CA GLY A 99 24.04 41.12 -37.38
C GLY A 99 24.72 42.09 -36.42
N LYS A 100 24.03 43.11 -35.90
CA LYS A 100 24.37 43.58 -34.54
C LYS A 100 24.18 42.39 -33.58
N PRO A 101 25.13 42.07 -32.69
CA PRO A 101 24.90 41.06 -31.66
C PRO A 101 23.71 41.50 -30.81
N ARG A 102 22.75 40.58 -30.57
CA ARG A 102 21.68 40.85 -29.61
C ARG A 102 22.31 41.16 -28.26
N ARG A 103 21.95 42.29 -27.66
CA ARG A 103 22.32 42.63 -26.29
C ARG A 103 21.92 41.47 -25.37
N PRO A 104 22.74 41.07 -24.38
CA PRO A 104 22.30 40.18 -23.31
C PRO A 104 21.00 40.71 -22.70
N MET A 105 19.99 39.84 -22.62
CA MET A 105 18.68 40.22 -22.10
C MET A 105 18.79 40.56 -20.61
N THR A 106 18.03 41.54 -20.14
CA THR A 106 17.94 41.80 -18.69
C THR A 106 17.10 40.71 -18.01
N SER A 107 17.28 40.46 -16.71
CA SER A 107 16.45 39.49 -15.98
C SER A 107 14.95 39.80 -16.06
N ALA A 108 14.59 41.09 -16.18
CA ALA A 108 13.21 41.54 -16.43
C ALA A 108 12.71 41.34 -17.87
N GLU A 109 13.59 41.13 -18.86
CA GLU A 109 13.24 40.71 -20.22
C GLU A 109 13.15 39.17 -20.34
N ILE A 110 13.98 38.44 -19.58
CA ILE A 110 13.92 36.98 -19.44
C ILE A 110 12.62 36.60 -18.74
N MET A 111 12.35 37.14 -17.55
CA MET A 111 11.12 36.90 -16.78
C MET A 111 9.85 37.24 -17.59
N ARG A 112 9.86 38.35 -18.35
CA ARG A 112 8.77 38.71 -19.29
C ARG A 112 8.52 37.61 -20.32
N GLN A 113 9.58 37.07 -20.90
CA GLN A 113 9.48 36.00 -21.90
C GLN A 113 8.93 34.72 -21.27
N GLN A 114 9.48 34.25 -20.15
CA GLN A 114 9.02 33.00 -19.52
C GLN A 114 7.56 33.08 -19.05
N MET A 115 7.13 34.25 -18.53
CA MET A 115 5.73 34.55 -18.20
C MET A 115 4.82 34.74 -19.44
N ARG A 116 5.32 34.47 -20.66
CA ARG A 116 4.61 34.59 -21.95
C ARG A 116 4.01 36.00 -22.20
N VAL A 117 4.55 37.05 -21.59
CA VAL A 117 4.02 38.42 -21.68
C VAL A 117 4.49 39.12 -22.97
N PRO A 118 3.58 39.59 -23.85
CA PRO A 118 3.95 40.29 -25.07
C PRO A 118 4.76 41.58 -24.83
N GLU A 119 5.77 41.83 -25.65
CA GLU A 119 6.66 43.00 -25.48
C GLU A 119 5.91 44.33 -25.63
N GLN A 120 4.94 44.40 -26.54
CA GLN A 120 4.08 45.57 -26.71
C GLN A 120 3.23 45.87 -25.46
N THR A 121 2.72 44.84 -24.76
CA THR A 121 1.91 45.04 -23.55
C THR A 121 2.78 45.40 -22.35
N ASP A 122 3.94 44.75 -22.19
CA ASP A 122 4.94 45.11 -21.18
C ASP A 122 5.46 46.56 -21.37
N ALA A 123 5.82 46.96 -22.60
CA ALA A 123 6.24 48.33 -22.89
C ALA A 123 5.11 49.36 -22.64
N ARG A 124 3.86 49.03 -23.00
CA ARG A 124 2.66 49.84 -22.69
C ARG A 124 2.48 49.99 -21.17
N LEU A 125 2.63 48.91 -20.41
CA LEU A 125 2.51 48.91 -18.94
C LEU A 125 3.65 49.71 -18.30
N ARG A 126 4.93 49.43 -18.62
CA ARG A 126 6.10 50.17 -18.10
C ARG A 126 5.99 51.68 -18.38
N LYS A 127 5.66 52.08 -19.62
CA LYS A 127 5.45 53.49 -19.99
C LYS A 127 4.27 54.13 -19.25
N THR A 128 3.28 53.36 -18.81
CA THR A 128 2.10 53.86 -18.10
C THR A 128 2.36 53.99 -16.60
N LEU A 129 2.98 52.99 -15.99
CA LEU A 129 3.43 53.03 -14.60
C LEU A 129 4.49 54.13 -14.38
N MET A 130 5.46 54.28 -15.28
CA MET A 130 6.41 55.40 -15.22
C MET A 130 5.70 56.76 -15.27
N ARG A 131 4.70 56.94 -16.14
CA ARG A 131 3.89 58.18 -16.20
C ARG A 131 3.09 58.44 -14.92
N ALA A 132 2.56 57.40 -14.27
CA ALA A 132 1.88 57.52 -12.98
C ALA A 132 2.85 57.88 -11.84
N LEU A 133 4.05 57.28 -11.84
CA LEU A 133 5.05 57.39 -10.77
C LEU A 133 5.96 58.62 -10.89
N ILE A 134 6.02 59.30 -12.04
CA ILE A 134 6.72 60.58 -12.22
C ILE A 134 6.26 61.66 -11.23
N GLY A 135 5.02 61.57 -10.72
CA GLY A 135 4.50 62.45 -9.66
C GLY A 135 4.60 61.89 -8.23
N GLN A 136 5.17 60.70 -8.01
CA GLN A 136 5.29 60.06 -6.69
C GLN A 136 6.74 59.57 -6.41
N VAL A 137 7.73 60.20 -7.05
CA VAL A 137 9.15 59.92 -6.86
C VAL A 137 9.53 60.05 -5.38
N GLY A 138 9.99 58.95 -4.78
CA GLY A 138 10.32 58.86 -3.36
C GLY A 138 9.39 57.95 -2.53
N LYS A 139 8.20 57.60 -3.04
CA LYS A 139 7.40 56.52 -2.42
C LYS A 139 8.01 55.15 -2.73
N LYS A 140 7.98 54.27 -1.74
CA LYS A 140 8.34 52.85 -1.87
C LYS A 140 7.33 52.10 -2.77
N ALA A 141 7.77 50.98 -3.36
CA ALA A 141 6.96 50.20 -4.30
C ALA A 141 5.85 49.36 -3.62
N ASP A 142 6.02 49.02 -2.33
CA ASP A 142 4.98 48.41 -1.48
C ASP A 142 3.69 49.26 -1.42
N THR A 143 3.79 50.59 -1.50
CA THR A 143 2.65 51.53 -1.45
C THR A 143 1.77 51.56 -2.71
N ILE A 144 2.10 50.78 -3.76
CA ILE A 144 1.43 50.86 -5.07
C ILE A 144 0.38 49.75 -5.20
N ILE A 145 -0.89 50.13 -5.18
CA ILE A 145 -2.02 49.25 -5.53
C ILE A 145 -2.06 49.09 -7.06
N LEU A 146 -1.29 48.13 -7.58
CA LEU A 146 -1.02 47.99 -9.02
C LEU A 146 -2.30 47.96 -9.89
N PRO A 147 -3.36 47.18 -9.58
CA PRO A 147 -4.54 47.12 -10.45
C PRO A 147 -5.32 48.45 -10.47
N LEU A 148 -5.33 49.19 -9.35
CA LEU A 148 -5.99 50.50 -9.27
C LEU A 148 -5.26 51.53 -10.13
N GLU A 149 -3.93 51.61 -10.05
CA GLU A 149 -3.18 52.54 -10.91
C GLU A 149 -3.26 52.16 -12.39
N LEU A 150 -3.33 50.88 -12.74
CA LEU A 150 -3.58 50.50 -14.12
C LEU A 150 -4.99 50.94 -14.60
N LEU A 151 -6.03 50.74 -13.78
CA LEU A 151 -7.40 51.22 -14.07
C LEU A 151 -7.49 52.75 -14.26
N ARG A 152 -6.70 53.52 -13.52
CA ARG A 152 -6.70 55.00 -13.60
C ARG A 152 -5.97 55.57 -14.82
N GLN A 153 -5.09 54.80 -15.45
CA GLN A 153 -4.09 55.32 -16.40
C GLN A 153 -4.21 54.73 -17.81
N LEU A 154 -4.81 53.54 -17.98
CA LEU A 154 -5.14 52.94 -19.27
C LEU A 154 -6.58 53.31 -19.68
N LYS A 155 -6.76 53.75 -20.92
CA LYS A 155 -8.04 54.19 -21.50
C LYS A 155 -8.59 53.14 -22.47
N PRO A 156 -9.88 53.17 -22.83
CA PRO A 156 -10.44 52.29 -23.87
C PRO A 156 -9.64 52.33 -25.19
N ALA A 157 -9.10 53.50 -25.57
CA ALA A 157 -8.28 53.69 -26.77
C ALA A 157 -6.86 53.06 -26.70
N ASP A 158 -6.45 52.48 -25.58
CA ASP A 158 -5.21 51.70 -25.46
C ASP A 158 -5.39 50.22 -25.85
N PHE A 159 -6.62 49.77 -26.18
CA PHE A 159 -7.02 48.38 -26.47
C PHE A 159 -7.51 48.23 -27.92
N ALA A 160 -7.61 46.99 -28.42
CA ALA A 160 -8.07 46.71 -29.78
C ALA A 160 -9.59 46.94 -29.95
N ASP A 161 -10.38 46.58 -28.94
CA ASP A 161 -11.83 46.79 -28.92
C ASP A 161 -12.37 46.99 -27.48
N GLY A 162 -13.63 47.43 -27.38
CA GLY A 162 -14.29 47.70 -26.11
C GLY A 162 -14.57 46.45 -25.24
N GLY A 163 -14.66 45.28 -25.86
CA GLY A 163 -14.79 43.98 -25.18
C GLY A 163 -13.45 43.51 -24.58
N GLU A 164 -12.32 43.68 -25.29
CA GLU A 164 -10.98 43.47 -24.71
C GLU A 164 -10.80 44.39 -23.49
N HIS A 165 -11.14 45.68 -23.63
CA HIS A 165 -11.07 46.64 -22.54
C HIS A 165 -11.95 46.24 -21.34
N HIS A 166 -13.22 45.85 -21.58
CA HIS A 166 -14.15 45.42 -20.54
C HIS A 166 -13.67 44.16 -19.81
N GLN A 167 -13.23 43.14 -20.56
CA GLN A 167 -12.66 41.92 -19.97
C GLN A 167 -11.40 42.22 -19.13
N TRP A 168 -10.52 43.09 -19.63
CA TRP A 168 -9.32 43.49 -18.91
C TRP A 168 -9.65 44.25 -17.62
N GLN A 169 -10.59 45.20 -17.68
CA GLN A 169 -11.07 45.97 -16.53
C GLN A 169 -11.69 45.05 -15.48
N ARG A 170 -12.52 44.10 -15.91
CA ARG A 170 -13.13 43.07 -15.06
C ARG A 170 -12.07 42.22 -14.34
N ARG A 171 -10.97 41.85 -15.01
CA ARG A 171 -9.83 41.14 -14.39
C ARG A 171 -9.14 41.98 -13.32
N GLN A 172 -8.94 43.29 -13.54
CA GLN A 172 -8.34 44.17 -12.50
C GLN A 172 -9.24 44.28 -11.27
N LEU A 173 -10.56 44.44 -11.48
CA LEU A 173 -11.53 44.54 -10.39
C LEU A 173 -11.68 43.21 -9.61
N LYS A 174 -11.70 42.07 -10.29
CA LYS A 174 -11.71 40.73 -9.63
C LYS A 174 -10.44 40.45 -8.85
N LEU A 175 -9.27 40.94 -9.29
CA LEU A 175 -8.02 40.83 -8.53
C LEU A 175 -8.05 41.70 -7.25
N LEU A 176 -8.64 42.91 -7.32
CA LEU A 176 -8.87 43.75 -6.15
C LEU A 176 -9.90 43.14 -5.19
N GLU A 177 -10.98 42.53 -5.70
CA GLU A 177 -11.96 41.79 -4.90
C GLU A 177 -11.31 40.62 -4.15
N ALA A 178 -10.45 39.85 -4.84
CA ALA A 178 -9.73 38.73 -4.26
C ALA A 178 -8.86 39.16 -3.07
N GLY A 179 -8.02 40.19 -3.22
CA GLY A 179 -7.09 40.62 -2.17
C GLY A 179 -7.73 41.45 -1.06
N LEU A 180 -8.65 42.36 -1.38
CA LEU A 180 -9.18 43.31 -0.41
C LEU A 180 -10.39 42.81 0.38
N ILE A 181 -11.14 41.83 -0.19
CA ILE A 181 -12.45 41.39 0.31
C ILE A 181 -12.48 39.87 0.61
N HIS A 182 -11.96 39.01 -0.28
CA HIS A 182 -11.99 37.56 -0.04
C HIS A 182 -10.82 37.06 0.81
N HIS A 183 -9.61 37.56 0.55
CA HIS A 183 -8.37 37.11 1.16
C HIS A 183 -7.51 38.27 1.71
N PRO A 184 -8.06 39.13 2.59
CA PRO A 184 -7.27 40.17 3.21
C PRO A 184 -6.40 39.62 4.35
N SER A 185 -5.20 40.18 4.53
CA SER A 185 -4.33 39.91 5.67
C SER A 185 -4.91 40.43 6.99
N LEU A 186 -5.57 41.60 6.96
CA LEU A 186 -6.27 42.18 8.11
C LEU A 186 -7.78 41.84 8.06
N PRO A 187 -8.40 41.31 9.14
CA PRO A 187 -9.79 40.87 9.12
C PRO A 187 -10.78 42.01 8.80
N LEU A 188 -11.93 41.63 8.21
CA LEU A 188 -13.01 42.54 7.85
C LEU A 188 -14.22 42.40 8.79
N ASP A 189 -14.78 43.54 9.18
CA ASP A 189 -16.14 43.58 9.73
C ASP A 189 -17.20 43.31 8.64
N ARG A 190 -18.31 42.68 9.03
CA ARG A 190 -19.42 42.27 8.17
C ARG A 190 -20.22 43.45 7.62
N LEU A 191 -20.19 44.61 8.28
CA LEU A 191 -20.91 45.84 7.89
C LEU A 191 -20.00 46.92 7.28
N ASN A 192 -18.79 46.55 6.84
CA ASN A 192 -17.81 47.47 6.28
C ASN A 192 -18.32 48.15 4.98
N ALA A 193 -18.70 49.42 5.08
CA ALA A 193 -19.33 50.17 3.98
C ALA A 193 -18.48 50.26 2.68
N PRO A 194 -17.14 50.48 2.72
CA PRO A 194 -16.26 50.27 1.57
C PRO A 194 -16.43 48.93 0.84
N VAL A 195 -16.64 47.81 1.56
CA VAL A 195 -16.87 46.48 0.95
C VAL A 195 -18.20 46.45 0.19
N LEU A 196 -19.28 47.02 0.77
CA LEU A 196 -20.59 47.09 0.13
C LEU A 196 -20.53 47.96 -1.14
N ARG A 197 -19.98 49.18 -1.02
CA ARG A 197 -19.81 50.12 -2.14
C ARG A 197 -18.97 49.52 -3.28
N PHE A 198 -17.93 48.75 -2.96
CA PHE A 198 -17.12 48.07 -3.98
C PHE A 198 -17.92 46.95 -4.69
N ARG A 199 -18.68 46.13 -3.95
CA ARG A 199 -19.54 45.07 -4.53
C ARG A 199 -20.64 45.62 -5.43
N GLU A 200 -21.30 46.71 -5.04
CA GLU A 200 -22.29 47.42 -5.88
C GLU A 200 -21.69 47.83 -7.22
N ILE A 201 -20.49 48.43 -7.19
CA ILE A 201 -19.80 48.86 -8.41
C ILE A 201 -19.37 47.65 -9.25
N MET A 202 -18.98 46.53 -8.63
CA MET A 202 -18.67 45.29 -9.35
C MET A 202 -19.87 44.65 -10.04
N GLN A 203 -21.07 44.72 -9.47
CA GLN A 203 -22.29 44.27 -10.16
C GLN A 203 -22.54 45.08 -11.45
N VAL A 204 -22.26 46.39 -11.43
CA VAL A 204 -22.30 47.23 -12.64
C VAL A 204 -21.15 46.88 -13.60
N ALA A 205 -19.96 46.59 -13.09
CA ALA A 205 -18.78 46.19 -13.86
C ALA A 205 -18.95 44.84 -14.58
N ASP A 206 -19.68 43.90 -13.98
CA ASP A 206 -19.96 42.59 -14.59
C ASP A 206 -20.88 42.73 -15.82
N ALA A 207 -21.77 43.73 -15.84
CA ALA A 207 -22.69 43.99 -16.95
C ALA A 207 -22.11 44.86 -18.08
N ARG A 208 -21.23 45.83 -17.76
CA ARG A 208 -20.64 46.75 -18.75
C ARG A 208 -19.33 47.37 -18.26
N ALA A 209 -18.54 47.91 -19.19
CA ALA A 209 -17.37 48.69 -18.83
C ALA A 209 -17.74 49.95 -18.03
N ILE A 210 -16.93 50.27 -17.02
CA ILE A 210 -17.03 51.47 -16.19
C ILE A 210 -16.18 52.59 -16.79
N ASP A 211 -16.70 53.83 -16.78
CA ASP A 211 -15.93 55.02 -17.17
C ASP A 211 -14.77 55.27 -16.20
N THR A 212 -13.54 55.19 -16.69
CA THR A 212 -12.30 55.50 -15.95
C THR A 212 -11.87 56.97 -16.07
N GLY A 213 -12.70 57.83 -16.69
CA GLY A 213 -12.45 59.25 -16.86
C GLY A 213 -12.30 60.01 -15.54
N LYS A 214 -11.50 61.09 -15.55
CA LYS A 214 -11.19 61.90 -14.34
C LYS A 214 -12.42 62.51 -13.65
N ALA A 215 -13.52 62.69 -14.38
CA ALA A 215 -14.78 63.19 -13.84
C ALA A 215 -15.69 62.08 -13.27
N SER A 216 -15.42 60.80 -13.59
CA SER A 216 -16.28 59.66 -13.24
C SER A 216 -16.44 59.50 -11.73
N ASP A 217 -17.68 59.63 -11.27
CA ASP A 217 -18.05 59.39 -9.86
C ASP A 217 -17.87 57.91 -9.50
N THR A 218 -18.05 56.99 -10.45
CA THR A 218 -17.78 55.56 -10.25
C THR A 218 -16.30 55.26 -10.11
N MET A 219 -15.42 55.87 -10.93
CA MET A 219 -13.97 55.73 -10.75
C MET A 219 -13.50 56.33 -9.43
N ARG A 220 -14.10 57.45 -8.99
CA ARG A 220 -13.82 58.04 -7.67
C ARG A 220 -14.26 57.11 -6.54
N ALA A 221 -15.47 56.56 -6.62
CA ALA A 221 -15.99 55.61 -5.65
C ALA A 221 -15.15 54.32 -5.52
N ILE A 222 -14.60 53.81 -6.64
CA ILE A 222 -13.62 52.71 -6.62
C ILE A 222 -12.33 53.16 -5.92
N CYS A 223 -11.77 54.32 -6.25
CA CYS A 223 -10.57 54.84 -5.59
C CYS A 223 -10.76 54.94 -4.07
N ASP A 224 -11.86 55.56 -3.63
CA ASP A 224 -12.17 55.74 -2.21
C ASP A 224 -12.25 54.38 -1.49
N ALA A 225 -13.02 53.43 -2.06
CA ALA A 225 -13.24 52.13 -1.44
C ALA A 225 -11.96 51.29 -1.41
N VAL A 226 -11.20 51.25 -2.51
CA VAL A 226 -9.94 50.50 -2.61
C VAL A 226 -8.88 51.07 -1.66
N LEU A 227 -8.76 52.40 -1.56
CA LEU A 227 -7.80 53.02 -0.63
C LEU A 227 -8.19 52.77 0.83
N ALA A 228 -9.48 52.90 1.18
CA ALA A 228 -9.99 52.61 2.52
C ALA A 228 -9.86 51.11 2.89
N LEU A 229 -9.86 50.21 1.90
CA LEU A 229 -9.64 48.78 2.12
C LEU A 229 -8.17 48.38 2.15
N ALA A 230 -7.27 49.06 1.41
CA ALA A 230 -5.86 48.69 1.38
C ALA A 230 -5.05 49.29 2.54
N TRP A 231 -5.37 50.52 2.97
CA TRP A 231 -4.64 51.23 4.03
C TRP A 231 -5.27 51.03 5.41
N ARG A 232 -5.80 49.83 5.68
CA ARG A 232 -6.32 49.42 6.99
C ARG A 232 -5.17 49.20 7.96
N CYS A 233 -5.47 49.27 9.26
CA CYS A 233 -4.51 49.08 10.35
C CYS A 233 -5.04 48.03 11.32
N ALA A 234 -4.16 47.31 12.01
CA ALA A 234 -4.56 46.30 12.99
C ALA A 234 -5.18 46.97 14.24
N PRO A 235 -6.24 46.39 14.84
CA PRO A 235 -6.80 46.92 16.09
C PRO A 235 -5.76 46.90 17.22
N GLY A 236 -5.47 48.08 17.79
CA GLY A 236 -4.57 48.24 18.94
C GLY A 236 -3.12 48.63 18.62
N THR A 237 -2.67 48.57 17.36
CA THR A 237 -1.37 49.13 16.95
C THR A 237 -1.50 50.61 16.61
N GLY A 238 -0.58 51.44 17.14
CA GLY A 238 -0.62 52.90 16.95
C GLY A 238 -0.14 53.39 15.58
N SER A 239 -0.56 54.60 15.21
CA SER A 239 -0.30 55.30 13.94
C SER A 239 -0.93 54.66 12.68
N PRO A 240 -1.85 55.35 11.97
CA PRO A 240 -2.42 54.82 10.74
C PRO A 240 -1.46 54.83 9.54
N GLY A 241 -1.44 53.72 8.78
CA GLY A 241 -1.04 53.74 7.36
C GLY A 241 0.43 53.45 7.02
N GLU A 242 1.15 52.66 7.82
CA GLU A 242 2.56 52.34 7.52
C GLU A 242 2.77 51.32 6.37
N ALA A 243 1.76 50.51 6.05
CA ALA A 243 1.81 49.48 5.00
C ALA A 243 0.50 49.42 4.17
N CYS A 244 0.59 48.85 2.96
CA CYS A 244 -0.50 48.78 1.98
C CYS A 244 -0.95 47.34 1.75
N HIS A 245 -2.02 46.93 2.43
CA HIS A 245 -2.52 45.56 2.47
C HIS A 245 -3.49 45.26 1.31
N TRP A 246 -2.97 45.00 0.11
CA TRP A 246 -3.79 44.74 -1.10
C TRP A 246 -3.59 43.38 -1.77
N ALA A 247 -2.45 42.71 -1.55
CA ALA A 247 -2.09 41.44 -2.19
C ALA A 247 -1.25 40.52 -1.28
N ASP A 248 -1.27 40.79 0.02
CA ASP A 248 -0.44 40.18 1.08
C ASP A 248 -1.19 39.11 1.90
N GLY A 249 -2.49 38.95 1.69
CA GLY A 249 -3.30 37.92 2.35
C GLY A 249 -3.33 36.58 1.62
N TYR A 250 -3.44 35.51 2.40
CA TYR A 250 -3.44 34.12 1.94
C TYR A 250 -4.84 33.66 1.45
N PRO A 251 -4.95 32.89 0.35
CA PRO A 251 -3.87 32.32 -0.47
C PRO A 251 -3.45 33.17 -1.67
N LEU A 252 -4.04 34.35 -1.88
CA LEU A 252 -3.77 35.16 -3.08
C LEU A 252 -2.28 35.50 -3.22
N ASN A 253 -1.64 35.89 -2.12
CA ASN A 253 -0.22 36.24 -2.12
C ASN A 253 0.68 35.10 -2.63
N VAL A 254 0.46 33.89 -2.13
CA VAL A 254 1.20 32.68 -2.49
C VAL A 254 0.88 32.23 -3.90
N LEU A 255 -0.37 32.33 -4.35
CA LEU A 255 -0.73 32.04 -5.74
C LEU A 255 -0.03 32.99 -6.73
N LEU A 256 0.03 34.28 -6.41
CA LEU A 256 0.79 35.27 -7.20
C LEU A 256 2.31 34.98 -7.15
N TYR A 257 2.85 34.61 -5.99
CA TYR A 257 4.27 34.34 -5.82
C TYR A 257 4.74 33.04 -6.50
N VAL A 258 3.97 31.95 -6.40
CA VAL A 258 4.18 30.69 -7.13
C VAL A 258 4.12 30.94 -8.64
N SER A 259 3.17 31.76 -9.11
CA SER A 259 3.09 32.15 -10.53
C SER A 259 4.35 32.91 -10.99
N LEU A 260 4.97 33.73 -10.14
CA LEU A 260 6.25 34.37 -10.45
C LEU A 260 7.41 33.37 -10.44
N LEU A 261 7.49 32.48 -9.44
CA LEU A 261 8.53 31.46 -9.32
C LEU A 261 8.58 30.51 -10.52
N GLN A 262 7.45 30.23 -11.18
CA GLN A 262 7.42 29.43 -12.42
C GLN A 262 8.26 30.05 -13.57
N ALA A 263 8.59 31.34 -13.52
CA ALA A 263 9.43 32.01 -14.51
C ALA A 263 10.93 31.63 -14.46
N ILE A 264 11.35 30.72 -13.57
CA ILE A 264 12.73 30.20 -13.51
C ILE A 264 13.01 29.08 -14.52
N PHE A 265 11.98 28.47 -15.12
CA PHE A 265 12.13 27.39 -16.09
C PHE A 265 12.19 27.92 -17.53
N ASP A 266 12.84 27.19 -18.43
CA ASP A 266 12.86 27.55 -19.85
C ASP A 266 11.58 27.11 -20.58
N LEU A 267 10.95 28.05 -21.31
CA LEU A 267 9.72 27.81 -22.06
C LEU A 267 9.76 26.75 -23.18
N LYS A 268 10.94 26.26 -23.56
CA LYS A 268 11.09 25.18 -24.55
C LYS A 268 11.48 23.84 -23.91
N GLU A 269 12.18 23.91 -22.80
CA GLU A 269 12.78 22.79 -22.09
C GLU A 269 12.29 22.88 -20.64
N GLU A 270 11.01 22.54 -20.42
CA GLU A 270 10.31 22.78 -19.15
C GLU A 270 10.92 22.05 -17.93
N THR A 271 11.85 21.11 -18.14
CA THR A 271 12.68 20.49 -17.09
C THR A 271 13.91 21.32 -16.67
N VAL A 272 14.28 22.35 -17.43
CA VAL A 272 15.53 23.09 -17.27
C VAL A 272 15.31 24.41 -16.54
N VAL A 273 15.91 24.54 -15.35
CA VAL A 273 16.07 25.82 -14.65
C VAL A 273 17.10 26.69 -15.38
N LEU A 274 16.78 27.96 -15.60
CA LEU A 274 17.62 28.94 -16.29
C LEU A 274 18.92 29.24 -15.54
N ASP A 275 19.98 29.58 -16.26
CA ASP A 275 21.27 29.86 -15.62
C ASP A 275 21.25 31.22 -14.88
N GLU A 276 20.38 32.15 -15.29
CA GLU A 276 20.14 33.47 -14.66
C GLU A 276 19.19 33.41 -13.43
N VAL A 277 19.01 32.24 -12.82
CA VAL A 277 18.04 32.06 -11.72
C VAL A 277 18.38 32.87 -10.46
N ASP A 278 19.66 33.12 -10.18
CA ASP A 278 20.07 33.99 -9.07
C ASP A 278 19.55 35.44 -9.27
N GLU A 279 19.70 36.00 -10.47
CA GLU A 279 19.18 37.34 -10.82
C GLU A 279 17.66 37.39 -10.95
N LEU A 280 17.01 36.29 -11.30
CA LEU A 280 15.54 36.18 -11.34
C LEU A 280 14.96 36.16 -9.93
N LEU A 281 15.51 35.37 -9.00
CA LEU A 281 15.02 35.32 -7.61
C LEU A 281 15.26 36.64 -6.86
N GLU A 282 16.43 37.29 -7.00
CA GLU A 282 16.68 38.61 -6.40
C GLU A 282 15.83 39.73 -7.03
N LEU A 283 15.32 39.54 -8.27
CA LEU A 283 14.28 40.40 -8.83
C LEU A 283 12.90 40.12 -8.21
N MET A 284 12.50 38.85 -8.06
CA MET A 284 11.24 38.47 -7.40
C MET A 284 11.19 38.88 -5.93
N ARG A 285 12.33 38.86 -5.23
CA ARG A 285 12.48 39.29 -3.83
C ARG A 285 12.01 40.73 -3.59
N ARG A 286 12.00 41.58 -4.62
CA ARG A 286 11.49 42.95 -4.54
C ARG A 286 9.96 43.02 -4.38
N ALA A 287 9.24 41.94 -4.71
CA ALA A 287 7.80 41.82 -4.50
C ALA A 287 7.43 41.29 -3.11
N TRP A 288 8.39 40.80 -2.31
CA TRP A 288 8.15 40.21 -0.99
C TRP A 288 7.35 41.14 -0.06
N GLN A 289 7.68 42.43 -0.01
CA GLN A 289 6.97 43.42 0.81
C GLN A 289 5.54 43.69 0.34
N THR A 290 5.27 43.61 -0.97
CA THR A 290 3.92 43.80 -1.54
C THR A 290 3.02 42.57 -1.37
N LEU A 291 3.63 41.39 -1.22
CA LEU A 291 2.94 40.10 -1.10
C LEU A 291 2.99 39.50 0.31
N GLY A 292 3.59 40.16 1.30
CA GLY A 292 3.76 39.58 2.64
C GLY A 292 4.53 38.25 2.64
N ILE A 293 5.47 38.08 1.71
CA ILE A 293 6.30 36.86 1.58
C ILE A 293 7.62 37.11 2.31
N ASP A 294 8.04 36.17 3.15
CA ASP A 294 9.33 36.16 3.81
C ASP A 294 10.24 35.03 3.27
N LYS A 295 11.39 34.80 3.91
CA LYS A 295 12.29 33.67 3.54
C LYS A 295 11.59 32.32 3.75
N MET A 296 10.86 32.15 4.85
CA MET A 296 10.30 30.85 5.24
C MET A 296 9.18 30.43 4.26
N ILE A 297 8.28 31.35 3.93
CA ILE A 297 7.24 31.16 2.90
C ILE A 297 7.89 30.98 1.51
N HIS A 298 8.93 31.75 1.17
CA HIS A 298 9.67 31.55 -0.08
C HIS A 298 10.23 30.12 -0.20
N ASN A 299 10.91 29.63 0.83
CA ASN A 299 11.50 28.28 0.85
C ASN A 299 10.45 27.20 0.59
N VAL A 300 9.28 27.28 1.25
CA VAL A 300 8.18 26.34 1.04
C VAL A 300 7.60 26.45 -0.38
N CYS A 301 7.38 27.67 -0.89
CA CYS A 301 6.88 27.90 -2.25
C CYS A 301 7.87 27.42 -3.33
N PHE A 302 9.18 27.54 -3.06
CA PHE A 302 10.23 27.16 -4.00
C PHE A 302 10.43 25.63 -4.04
N ALA A 303 10.40 24.95 -2.89
CA ALA A 303 10.31 23.49 -2.83
C ALA A 303 9.08 22.96 -3.57
N TRP A 304 7.92 23.59 -3.37
CA TRP A 304 6.69 23.26 -4.11
C TRP A 304 6.86 23.41 -5.63
N VAL A 305 7.40 24.53 -6.10
CA VAL A 305 7.54 24.79 -7.55
C VAL A 305 8.51 23.81 -8.22
N LEU A 306 9.62 23.46 -7.57
CA LEU A 306 10.57 22.44 -8.08
C LEU A 306 9.92 21.05 -8.15
N PHE A 307 9.19 20.66 -7.10
CA PHE A 307 8.44 19.40 -7.07
C PHE A 307 7.30 19.37 -8.10
N GLN A 308 6.50 20.43 -8.19
CA GLN A 308 5.40 20.55 -9.14
C GLN A 308 5.91 20.40 -10.58
N GLN A 309 7.06 20.99 -10.89
CA GLN A 309 7.67 20.89 -12.22
C GLN A 309 8.17 19.47 -12.52
N TYR A 310 8.82 18.81 -11.56
CA TYR A 310 9.21 17.39 -11.69
C TYR A 310 8.00 16.48 -11.96
N VAL A 311 6.88 16.69 -11.26
CA VAL A 311 5.66 15.92 -11.48
C VAL A 311 4.99 16.25 -12.82
N ALA A 312 4.86 17.53 -13.16
CA ALA A 312 4.20 17.98 -14.40
C ALA A 312 4.97 17.55 -15.66
N THR A 313 6.30 17.51 -15.59
CA THR A 313 7.17 17.02 -16.69
C THR A 313 7.29 15.48 -16.73
N GLY A 314 6.48 14.75 -15.96
CA GLY A 314 6.42 13.28 -16.03
C GLY A 314 7.62 12.58 -15.40
N GLN A 315 8.26 13.18 -14.39
CA GLN A 315 9.39 12.63 -13.62
C GLN A 315 10.71 12.48 -14.43
N ILE A 316 10.83 13.15 -15.59
CA ILE A 316 11.97 12.99 -16.52
C ILE A 316 13.33 13.41 -15.92
N GLU A 317 13.38 14.52 -15.18
CA GLU A 317 14.63 15.10 -14.67
C GLU A 317 14.72 14.94 -13.13
N PRO A 318 15.42 13.90 -12.62
CA PRO A 318 15.45 13.60 -11.18
C PRO A 318 16.10 14.70 -10.34
N ASP A 319 17.01 15.49 -10.92
CA ASP A 319 17.67 16.62 -10.26
C ASP A 319 16.68 17.67 -9.75
N LEU A 320 15.51 17.84 -10.38
CA LEU A 320 14.46 18.76 -9.89
C LEU A 320 13.88 18.30 -8.55
N ALA A 321 13.68 16.99 -8.37
CA ALA A 321 13.22 16.44 -7.10
C ALA A 321 14.36 16.40 -6.06
N GLY A 322 15.61 16.18 -6.48
CA GLY A 322 16.79 16.36 -5.64
C GLY A 322 16.89 17.79 -5.10
N ALA A 323 16.72 18.80 -5.96
CA ALA A 323 16.67 20.21 -5.58
C ALA A 323 15.51 20.51 -4.62
N ALA A 324 14.31 19.96 -4.88
CA ALA A 324 13.17 20.10 -3.96
C ALA A 324 13.48 19.48 -2.58
N LEU A 325 14.16 18.32 -2.52
CA LEU A 325 14.62 17.70 -1.28
C LEU A 325 15.67 18.55 -0.53
N THR A 326 16.59 19.21 -1.26
CA THR A 326 17.55 20.14 -0.64
C THR A 326 16.82 21.33 0.01
N VAL A 327 15.87 21.95 -0.69
CA VAL A 327 15.08 23.07 -0.13
C VAL A 327 14.16 22.60 0.99
N LEU A 328 13.63 21.38 0.96
CA LEU A 328 12.92 20.78 2.10
C LEU A 328 13.81 20.62 3.34
N GLY A 329 15.14 20.51 3.17
CA GLY A 329 16.11 20.57 4.27
C GLY A 329 16.14 21.94 4.97
N ASP A 330 16.14 23.03 4.19
CA ASP A 330 16.01 24.40 4.74
C ASP A 330 14.64 24.60 5.40
N VAL A 331 13.57 24.11 4.78
CA VAL A 331 12.21 24.14 5.35
C VAL A 331 12.15 23.36 6.67
N ALA A 332 12.87 22.25 6.81
CA ALA A 332 12.95 21.49 8.07
C ALA A 332 13.67 22.24 9.18
N ALA A 333 14.58 23.17 8.86
CA ALA A 333 15.20 24.06 9.84
C ALA A 333 14.29 25.26 10.18
N ASP A 334 13.69 25.89 9.17
CA ASP A 334 12.73 26.98 9.34
C ASP A 334 11.50 26.52 10.17
N ALA A 335 11.02 25.29 9.97
CA ALA A 335 9.89 24.69 10.68
C ALA A 335 10.15 24.34 12.16
N LYS A 336 11.35 24.60 12.72
CA LYS A 336 11.68 24.40 14.15
C LYS A 336 11.56 25.66 15.00
N GLN A 337 11.31 26.82 14.38
CA GLN A 337 11.15 28.08 15.11
C GLN A 337 9.86 28.09 15.96
N GLU A 338 9.89 28.70 17.14
CA GLU A 338 8.78 28.70 18.12
C GLU A 338 7.67 29.71 17.80
N HIS A 339 7.98 30.78 17.05
CA HIS A 339 7.07 31.89 16.77
C HIS A 339 6.79 31.96 15.27
N ARG A 340 5.96 31.03 14.78
CA ARG A 340 5.61 30.90 13.37
C ARG A 340 4.40 31.76 13.02
N ASP A 341 4.43 32.36 11.84
CA ASP A 341 3.25 33.01 11.25
C ASP A 341 2.15 31.95 11.00
N PRO A 342 0.87 32.21 11.36
CA PRO A 342 -0.24 31.33 10.96
C PRO A 342 -0.33 31.12 9.44
N VAL A 343 0.02 32.11 8.62
CA VAL A 343 0.10 32.00 7.16
C VAL A 343 1.21 31.02 6.75
N TYR A 344 2.42 31.17 7.29
CA TYR A 344 3.49 30.20 7.05
C TYR A 344 3.05 28.78 7.41
N THR A 345 2.36 28.61 8.54
CA THR A 345 1.88 27.31 9.01
C THR A 345 0.87 26.69 8.05
N GLN A 346 -0.08 27.48 7.50
CA GLN A 346 -1.04 27.03 6.49
C GLN A 346 -0.37 26.66 5.15
N VAL A 347 0.59 27.47 4.70
CA VAL A 347 1.39 27.20 3.48
C VAL A 347 2.20 25.92 3.64
N LEU A 348 2.87 25.76 4.79
CA LEU A 348 3.66 24.59 5.15
C LEU A 348 2.80 23.32 5.14
N SER A 349 1.66 23.30 5.86
CA SER A 349 0.79 22.13 5.89
C SER A 349 0.22 21.78 4.51
N SER A 350 -0.17 22.78 3.71
CA SER A 350 -0.72 22.57 2.36
C SER A 350 0.30 21.99 1.40
N VAL A 351 1.55 22.48 1.42
CA VAL A 351 2.62 22.01 0.53
C VAL A 351 3.18 20.66 0.98
N LEU A 352 3.49 20.48 2.27
CA LEU A 352 3.99 19.21 2.78
C LEU A 352 2.97 18.08 2.58
N GLY A 353 1.69 18.33 2.88
CA GLY A 353 0.62 17.36 2.62
C GLY A 353 0.52 16.98 1.15
N SER A 354 0.58 17.96 0.23
CA SER A 354 0.51 17.69 -1.22
C SER A 354 1.69 16.86 -1.75
N ILE A 355 2.90 17.07 -1.21
CA ILE A 355 4.10 16.30 -1.58
C ILE A 355 4.08 14.91 -0.93
N HIS A 356 3.65 14.83 0.34
CA HIS A 356 3.49 13.60 1.12
C HIS A 356 2.47 12.66 0.45
N ASP A 357 1.24 13.12 0.25
CA ASP A 357 0.14 12.38 -0.40
C ASP A 357 0.55 11.81 -1.76
N TRP A 358 1.23 12.61 -2.59
CA TRP A 358 1.67 12.18 -3.93
C TRP A 358 2.72 11.06 -3.86
N SER A 359 3.56 11.08 -2.83
CA SER A 359 4.63 10.12 -2.61
C SER A 359 4.09 8.84 -1.98
N GLU A 360 3.31 8.97 -0.91
CA GLU A 360 2.71 7.86 -0.15
C GLU A 360 1.77 7.00 -1.02
N LYS A 361 0.94 7.63 -1.87
CA LYS A 361 0.07 6.91 -2.83
C LYS A 361 0.81 6.06 -3.87
N ARG A 362 2.13 6.26 -4.04
CA ARG A 362 2.99 5.41 -4.87
C ARG A 362 3.71 4.34 -4.06
N LEU A 363 4.13 4.67 -2.84
CA LEU A 363 4.85 3.76 -1.95
C LEU A 363 3.93 2.68 -1.34
N LEU A 364 2.63 2.96 -1.16
CA LEU A 364 1.67 1.95 -0.70
C LEU A 364 1.40 0.83 -1.73
N ASP A 365 1.82 0.99 -2.99
CA ASP A 365 1.63 0.02 -4.08
C ASP A 365 2.81 0.09 -5.07
N TYR A 366 4.05 0.16 -4.55
CA TYR A 366 5.24 0.39 -5.38
C TYR A 366 5.49 -0.73 -6.40
N HIS A 367 5.01 -1.94 -6.13
CA HIS A 367 5.01 -3.05 -7.08
C HIS A 367 4.24 -2.73 -8.38
N GLU A 368 3.15 -1.96 -8.32
CA GLU A 368 2.42 -1.52 -9.51
C GLU A 368 3.16 -0.39 -10.23
N TRP A 369 3.55 0.64 -9.47
CA TRP A 369 4.15 1.86 -10.02
C TRP A 369 5.56 1.68 -10.58
N TYR A 370 6.32 0.70 -10.06
CA TYR A 370 7.74 0.52 -10.38
C TYR A 370 8.13 -0.91 -10.79
N GLY A 371 7.27 -1.92 -10.59
CA GLY A 371 7.57 -3.31 -10.96
C GLY A 371 7.30 -3.65 -12.43
N LYS A 372 6.38 -2.93 -13.10
CA LYS A 372 5.95 -3.22 -14.49
C LYS A 372 6.66 -2.34 -15.52
N GLY A 373 7.94 -2.62 -15.80
CA GLY A 373 8.69 -1.88 -16.83
C GLY A 373 9.97 -2.57 -17.30
N MET A 374 10.35 -2.37 -18.57
CA MET A 374 11.61 -2.90 -19.10
C MET A 374 12.81 -2.08 -18.59
N ALA A 375 13.91 -2.78 -18.29
CA ALA A 375 15.25 -2.25 -17.99
C ALA A 375 15.41 -1.37 -16.73
N ALA A 376 15.88 -2.02 -15.65
CA ALA A 376 16.88 -1.53 -14.67
C ALA A 376 16.64 -0.18 -13.94
N THR A 377 15.46 0.41 -14.03
CA THR A 377 15.19 1.78 -13.55
C THR A 377 14.06 1.88 -12.53
N GLY A 378 13.16 0.88 -12.44
CA GLY A 378 11.98 0.90 -11.55
C GLY A 378 12.32 1.12 -10.08
N ALA A 379 13.09 0.21 -9.47
CA ALA A 379 13.50 0.34 -8.06
C ALA A 379 14.37 1.58 -7.79
N GLY A 380 15.17 2.02 -8.76
CA GLY A 380 15.93 3.26 -8.68
C GLY A 380 15.03 4.52 -8.66
N ALA A 381 13.95 4.53 -9.45
CA ALA A 381 12.99 5.63 -9.50
C ALA A 381 12.20 5.78 -8.19
N MET A 382 11.96 4.70 -7.45
CA MET A 382 11.28 4.71 -6.15
C MET A 382 12.02 5.53 -5.07
N VAL A 383 13.35 5.68 -5.18
CA VAL A 383 14.20 6.43 -4.22
C VAL A 383 13.72 7.87 -4.03
N ILE A 384 13.22 8.52 -5.08
CA ILE A 384 12.80 9.92 -5.05
C ILE A 384 11.50 10.10 -4.25
N PRO A 385 10.36 9.45 -4.58
CA PRO A 385 9.17 9.47 -3.74
C PRO A 385 9.45 8.99 -2.32
N LEU A 386 10.30 7.98 -2.11
CA LEU A 386 10.63 7.53 -0.77
C LEU A 386 11.33 8.61 0.06
N SER A 387 12.34 9.28 -0.53
CA SER A 387 13.01 10.41 0.12
C SER A 387 12.04 11.56 0.41
N LEU A 388 11.15 11.89 -0.54
CA LEU A 388 10.14 12.94 -0.37
C LEU A 388 9.13 12.59 0.73
N ALA A 389 8.63 11.36 0.76
CA ALA A 389 7.72 10.88 1.81
C ALA A 389 8.39 10.91 3.20
N LEU A 390 9.63 10.45 3.32
CA LEU A 390 10.35 10.44 4.60
C LEU A 390 10.66 11.87 5.08
N SER A 391 11.16 12.75 4.20
CA SER A 391 11.42 14.16 4.54
C SER A 391 10.14 14.90 4.93
N THR A 392 9.06 14.78 4.16
CA THR A 392 7.78 15.44 4.49
C THR A 392 7.15 14.87 5.75
N SER A 393 7.10 13.54 5.93
CA SER A 393 6.59 12.91 7.15
C SER A 393 7.35 13.39 8.39
N LYS A 394 8.68 13.51 8.30
CA LYS A 394 9.50 14.01 9.40
C LYS A 394 9.21 15.47 9.74
N ILE A 395 9.10 16.35 8.74
CA ILE A 395 8.77 17.77 8.99
C ILE A 395 7.35 17.90 9.56
N ILE A 396 6.37 17.10 9.09
CA ILE A 396 5.01 17.07 9.65
C ILE A 396 5.04 16.67 11.14
N ALA A 397 5.73 15.58 11.48
CA ALA A 397 5.86 15.10 12.86
C ALA A 397 6.60 16.09 13.78
N GLU A 398 7.67 16.74 13.29
CA GLU A 398 8.44 17.74 14.05
C GLU A 398 7.73 19.11 14.15
N SER A 399 6.73 19.40 13.31
CA SER A 399 6.10 20.73 13.23
C SER A 399 4.75 20.88 13.92
N VAL A 400 4.01 19.80 14.22
CA VAL A 400 2.66 19.88 14.82
C VAL A 400 2.57 19.18 16.18
N PRO A 401 2.72 19.91 17.30
CA PRO A 401 2.47 19.36 18.64
C PRO A 401 1.03 18.85 18.76
N GLY A 402 0.86 17.56 19.07
CA GLY A 402 -0.45 16.94 19.28
C GLY A 402 -1.14 16.36 18.03
N MET A 403 -0.53 16.44 16.84
CA MET A 403 -0.96 15.68 15.63
C MET A 403 0.06 14.58 15.28
N GLY A 404 0.80 14.10 16.28
CA GLY A 404 1.58 12.87 16.14
C GLY A 404 0.63 11.69 16.02
N ILE A 405 0.57 11.09 14.82
CA ILE A 405 0.07 9.71 14.63
C ILE A 405 0.77 8.85 15.68
N ASP A 406 0.01 8.05 16.45
CA ASP A 406 0.40 7.53 17.77
C ASP A 406 1.85 7.00 17.86
N LEU A 407 2.78 7.88 18.28
CA LEU A 407 4.23 7.63 18.37
C LEU A 407 4.71 7.46 19.82
N ALA A 408 3.78 7.28 20.75
CA ALA A 408 4.04 7.19 22.19
C ALA A 408 4.59 5.82 22.64
N ASP A 409 5.61 5.31 21.93
CA ASP A 409 6.36 4.11 22.34
C ASP A 409 7.82 4.06 21.79
N SER A 410 8.32 5.12 21.14
CA SER A 410 9.63 5.13 20.46
C SER A 410 10.57 6.30 20.84
N GLU A 411 10.57 6.75 22.10
CA GLU A 411 11.48 7.81 22.59
C GLU A 411 12.94 7.37 22.81
N HIS A 412 13.35 6.18 22.32
CA HIS A 412 14.67 5.61 22.63
C HIS A 412 15.46 5.01 21.46
N ASP A 413 15.07 5.27 20.21
CA ASP A 413 15.89 4.96 19.05
C ASP A 413 15.83 6.08 18.00
N GLY A 414 16.89 6.19 17.19
CA GLY A 414 17.21 7.37 16.40
C GLY A 414 16.40 7.54 15.10
N ILE A 415 16.95 8.36 14.20
CA ILE A 415 16.34 8.66 12.89
C ILE A 415 16.03 7.39 12.06
N GLY A 416 16.77 6.29 12.30
CA GLY A 416 16.52 4.98 11.71
C GLY A 416 15.17 4.37 12.10
N SER A 417 14.68 4.56 13.34
CA SER A 417 13.41 4.00 13.80
C SER A 417 12.21 4.58 13.04
N PHE A 418 12.12 5.90 12.93
CA PHE A 418 11.04 6.56 12.19
C PHE A 418 11.05 6.21 10.68
N ALA A 419 12.24 6.20 10.06
CA ALA A 419 12.37 5.84 8.65
C ALA A 419 12.06 4.36 8.40
N GLY A 420 12.55 3.48 9.28
CA GLY A 420 12.30 2.05 9.26
C GLY A 420 10.81 1.73 9.38
N ASN A 421 10.13 2.27 10.40
CA ASN A 421 8.69 2.05 10.63
C ASN A 421 7.83 2.51 9.43
N ARG A 422 8.21 3.61 8.76
CA ARG A 422 7.52 4.07 7.54
C ARG A 422 7.81 3.18 6.33
N VAL A 423 9.06 2.73 6.15
CA VAL A 423 9.42 1.81 5.06
C VAL A 423 8.78 0.44 5.24
N ASP A 424 8.80 -0.11 6.45
CA ASP A 424 8.08 -1.33 6.81
C ASP A 424 6.60 -1.23 6.48
N HIS A 425 5.94 -0.13 6.86
CA HIS A 425 4.54 0.11 6.50
C HIS A 425 4.31 0.09 4.97
N TYR A 426 5.18 0.73 4.19
CA TYR A 426 5.07 0.73 2.71
C TYR A 426 5.33 -0.66 2.11
N VAL A 427 6.32 -1.42 2.60
CA VAL A 427 6.55 -2.83 2.22
C VAL A 427 5.32 -3.66 2.52
N ARG A 428 4.87 -3.67 3.78
CA ARG A 428 3.73 -4.48 4.24
C ARG A 428 2.42 -4.11 3.53
N CYS A 429 2.24 -2.87 3.06
CA CYS A 429 1.11 -2.48 2.22
C CYS A 429 1.29 -2.92 0.76
N SER A 430 2.44 -2.64 0.14
CA SER A 430 2.68 -3.00 -1.26
C SER A 430 2.69 -4.51 -1.48
N MET A 431 3.18 -5.32 -0.54
CA MET A 431 3.13 -6.79 -0.65
C MET A 431 1.69 -7.32 -0.55
N ARG A 432 0.84 -6.74 0.32
CA ARG A 432 -0.59 -7.10 0.39
C ARG A 432 -1.32 -6.74 -0.90
N ASN A 433 -1.04 -5.57 -1.46
CA ASN A 433 -1.63 -5.12 -2.72
C ASN A 433 -1.17 -5.99 -3.91
N ALA A 434 0.11 -6.35 -3.96
CA ALA A 434 0.65 -7.25 -4.99
C ALA A 434 0.09 -8.69 -4.85
N PHE A 435 -0.02 -9.22 -3.63
CA PHE A 435 -0.64 -10.53 -3.37
C PHE A 435 -2.14 -10.55 -3.72
N ALA A 436 -2.88 -9.49 -3.37
CA ALA A 436 -4.28 -9.35 -3.73
C ALA A 436 -4.46 -9.35 -5.25
N LYS A 437 -3.60 -8.64 -5.99
CA LYS A 437 -3.59 -8.65 -7.46
C LYS A 437 -3.21 -10.01 -8.05
N ALA A 438 -2.29 -10.76 -7.43
CA ALA A 438 -1.99 -12.12 -7.86
C ALA A 438 -3.23 -13.03 -7.73
N LEU A 439 -3.93 -12.97 -6.59
CA LEU A 439 -5.21 -13.66 -6.38
C LEU A 439 -6.28 -13.20 -7.38
N GLU A 440 -6.43 -11.90 -7.62
CA GLU A 440 -7.38 -11.34 -8.59
C GLU A 440 -7.05 -11.75 -10.04
N ASN A 441 -5.78 -11.86 -10.42
CA ASN A 441 -5.38 -12.37 -11.74
C ASN A 441 -5.69 -13.87 -11.89
N GLU A 442 -5.46 -14.66 -10.85
CA GLU A 442 -5.77 -16.10 -10.83
C GLU A 442 -7.27 -16.40 -10.82
N LEU A 443 -8.10 -15.48 -10.30
CA LEU A 443 -9.57 -15.51 -10.41
C LEU A 443 -10.08 -14.84 -11.71
N GLY A 444 -9.31 -13.93 -12.30
CA GLY A 444 -9.72 -13.02 -13.37
C GLY A 444 -9.32 -13.44 -14.80
N GLN A 445 -8.52 -14.49 -14.95
CA GLN A 445 -8.09 -15.03 -16.26
C GLN A 445 -9.25 -15.57 -17.14
N GLY A 446 -10.46 -15.69 -16.59
CA GLY A 446 -11.68 -16.07 -17.33
C GLY A 446 -12.17 -15.09 -18.41
N ASN A 447 -11.50 -13.96 -18.64
CA ASN A 447 -11.85 -13.00 -19.71
C ASN A 447 -11.25 -13.31 -21.09
N SER A 448 -10.51 -14.42 -21.26
CA SER A 448 -10.12 -14.90 -22.59
C SER A 448 -11.20 -15.80 -23.19
N MET A 449 -11.44 -15.70 -24.51
CA MET A 449 -12.62 -16.22 -25.20
C MET A 449 -12.59 -17.75 -25.46
N VAL A 450 -12.22 -18.58 -24.47
CA VAL A 450 -12.15 -20.05 -24.60
C VAL A 450 -12.63 -20.77 -23.34
N ILE A 451 -13.92 -21.15 -23.35
CA ILE A 451 -14.55 -22.18 -22.48
C ILE A 451 -14.62 -21.83 -20.98
N GLN A 452 -15.76 -22.13 -20.37
CA GLN A 452 -15.92 -22.12 -18.91
C GLN A 452 -15.00 -23.16 -18.27
N ARG A 453 -13.86 -22.72 -17.72
CA ARG A 453 -13.25 -23.42 -16.60
C ARG A 453 -14.00 -23.02 -15.34
N ASP A 454 -14.60 -24.01 -14.70
CA ASP A 454 -14.83 -23.98 -13.27
C ASP A 454 -13.44 -24.19 -12.65
N ASP A 455 -12.67 -23.11 -12.51
CA ASP A 455 -11.28 -23.18 -12.01
C ASP A 455 -11.31 -23.71 -10.57
N ASP A 456 -10.80 -24.92 -10.38
CA ASP A 456 -10.81 -25.60 -9.09
C ASP A 456 -10.09 -24.69 -8.06
N PRO A 457 -10.74 -24.33 -6.93
CA PRO A 457 -10.10 -23.54 -5.89
C PRO A 457 -8.83 -24.20 -5.36
N SER A 458 -8.69 -25.52 -5.50
CA SER A 458 -7.46 -26.26 -5.19
C SER A 458 -6.31 -25.92 -6.16
N GLU A 459 -6.58 -25.87 -7.47
CA GLU A 459 -5.58 -25.47 -8.47
C GLU A 459 -5.23 -23.99 -8.30
N THR A 460 -6.23 -23.12 -8.11
CA THR A 460 -6.06 -21.69 -7.82
C THR A 460 -5.13 -21.46 -6.60
N MET A 461 -5.37 -22.17 -5.50
CA MET A 461 -4.51 -22.10 -4.30
C MET A 461 -3.09 -22.65 -4.53
N ALA A 462 -2.92 -23.63 -5.43
CA ALA A 462 -1.63 -24.20 -5.76
C ALA A 462 -0.81 -23.31 -6.73
N ARG A 463 -1.48 -22.61 -7.66
CA ARG A 463 -0.87 -21.60 -8.55
C ARG A 463 -0.48 -20.35 -7.75
N LEU A 464 -1.39 -19.80 -6.96
CA LEU A 464 -1.13 -18.67 -6.06
C LEU A 464 0.04 -18.90 -5.10
N ALA A 465 0.25 -20.13 -4.61
CA ALA A 465 1.41 -20.46 -3.78
C ALA A 465 2.73 -20.20 -4.54
N LYS A 466 2.81 -20.65 -5.80
CA LYS A 466 3.97 -20.46 -6.66
C LYS A 466 4.17 -18.99 -7.06
N ASP A 467 3.10 -18.23 -7.22
CA ASP A 467 3.19 -16.80 -7.56
C ASP A 467 3.56 -15.95 -6.33
N THR A 468 3.20 -16.41 -5.12
CA THR A 468 3.69 -15.86 -3.85
C THR A 468 5.20 -16.06 -3.69
N GLU A 469 5.72 -17.23 -4.07
CA GLU A 469 7.16 -17.54 -4.11
C GLU A 469 7.91 -16.63 -5.11
N GLN A 470 7.38 -16.46 -6.33
CA GLN A 470 7.95 -15.56 -7.34
C GLN A 470 7.92 -14.08 -6.89
N LEU A 471 6.86 -13.64 -6.23
CA LEU A 471 6.71 -12.27 -5.73
C LEU A 471 7.69 -11.97 -4.58
N ALA A 472 7.96 -12.94 -3.70
CA ALA A 472 8.99 -12.83 -2.67
C ALA A 472 10.39 -12.66 -3.29
N GLN A 473 10.72 -13.51 -4.27
CA GLN A 473 12.00 -13.44 -4.99
C GLN A 473 12.17 -12.10 -5.72
N PHE A 474 11.12 -11.60 -6.37
CA PHE A 474 11.15 -10.32 -7.09
C PHE A 474 11.43 -9.13 -6.18
N GLU A 475 10.80 -9.08 -5.00
CA GLU A 475 11.05 -8.05 -3.98
C GLU A 475 12.52 -8.09 -3.49
N LEU A 476 13.02 -9.28 -3.17
CA LEU A 476 14.40 -9.50 -2.70
C LEU A 476 15.46 -9.08 -3.73
N GLU A 477 15.22 -9.34 -5.02
CA GLU A 477 16.14 -8.98 -6.10
C GLU A 477 16.09 -7.48 -6.46
N ASN A 478 14.91 -6.85 -6.42
CA ASN A 478 14.71 -5.53 -7.04
C ASN A 478 14.60 -4.39 -6.03
N PHE A 479 13.73 -4.51 -5.02
CA PHE A 479 13.39 -3.39 -4.14
C PHE A 479 14.11 -3.44 -2.79
N SER A 480 14.23 -4.61 -2.18
CA SER A 480 14.93 -4.80 -0.91
C SER A 480 16.37 -4.23 -0.89
N PRO A 481 17.21 -4.37 -1.95
CA PRO A 481 18.55 -3.76 -1.97
C PRO A 481 18.54 -2.22 -1.97
N VAL A 482 17.44 -1.60 -2.41
CA VAL A 482 17.22 -0.16 -2.32
C VAL A 482 16.71 0.22 -0.93
N LEU A 483 15.75 -0.54 -0.39
CA LEU A 483 15.11 -0.28 0.90
C LEU A 483 16.02 -0.51 2.11
N LYS A 484 17.07 -1.35 1.99
CA LYS A 484 18.10 -1.59 3.04
C LYS A 484 18.83 -0.34 3.54
N ARG A 485 18.69 0.80 2.85
CA ARG A 485 19.23 2.11 3.28
C ARG A 485 18.41 2.79 4.40
N TRP A 486 17.18 2.33 4.64
CA TRP A 486 16.24 2.96 5.57
C TRP A 486 15.57 1.98 6.54
N HIS A 487 15.56 0.69 6.22
CA HIS A 487 15.02 -0.39 7.05
C HIS A 487 16.01 -1.57 7.05
N PRO A 488 16.31 -2.23 8.19
CA PRO A 488 17.37 -3.23 8.26
C PRO A 488 17.10 -4.49 7.42
N PHE A 489 15.87 -5.01 7.46
CA PHE A 489 15.49 -6.31 6.88
C PHE A 489 14.17 -6.22 6.06
N PRO A 490 14.14 -5.44 4.96
CA PRO A 490 12.91 -5.20 4.20
C PRO A 490 12.37 -6.46 3.52
N GLY A 491 13.26 -7.37 3.08
CA GLY A 491 12.88 -8.63 2.47
C GLY A 491 12.21 -9.56 3.48
N ALA A 492 12.70 -9.60 4.71
CA ALA A 492 12.09 -10.35 5.80
C ALA A 492 10.66 -9.87 6.12
N SER A 493 10.42 -8.55 6.17
CA SER A 493 9.06 -8.02 6.41
C SER A 493 8.13 -8.30 5.23
N ALA A 494 8.64 -8.26 4.00
CA ALA A 494 7.90 -8.66 2.81
C ALA A 494 7.51 -10.14 2.83
N VAL A 495 8.47 -11.03 3.11
CA VAL A 495 8.28 -12.48 3.22
C VAL A 495 7.30 -12.83 4.33
N ALA A 496 7.44 -12.26 5.53
CA ALA A 496 6.51 -12.46 6.63
C ALA A 496 5.08 -12.00 6.28
N THR A 497 4.96 -10.90 5.53
CA THR A 497 3.66 -10.42 5.02
C THR A 497 3.04 -11.39 4.03
N LEU A 498 3.81 -11.90 3.06
CA LEU A 498 3.33 -12.86 2.06
C LEU A 498 2.93 -14.21 2.70
N HIS A 499 3.75 -14.72 3.62
CA HIS A 499 3.44 -15.92 4.40
C HIS A 499 2.12 -15.76 5.16
N SER A 500 1.95 -14.63 5.86
CA SER A 500 0.71 -14.30 6.57
C SER A 500 -0.50 -14.24 5.63
N CYS A 501 -0.37 -13.60 4.46
CA CYS A 501 -1.46 -13.49 3.48
C CYS A 501 -1.90 -14.86 2.93
N TYR A 502 -0.96 -15.68 2.48
CA TYR A 502 -1.26 -17.04 2.01
C TYR A 502 -1.78 -17.91 3.15
N GLY A 503 -1.20 -17.81 4.35
CA GLY A 503 -1.62 -18.53 5.54
C GLY A 503 -3.06 -18.25 5.97
N VAL A 504 -3.57 -17.03 5.77
CA VAL A 504 -5.00 -16.70 5.99
C VAL A 504 -5.89 -17.42 4.99
N LEU A 505 -5.55 -17.43 3.69
CA LEU A 505 -6.33 -18.15 2.68
C LEU A 505 -6.28 -19.66 2.90
N LEU A 506 -5.09 -20.21 3.22
CA LEU A 506 -4.90 -21.62 3.54
C LEU A 506 -5.78 -22.05 4.73
N LYS A 507 -5.83 -21.25 5.80
CA LYS A 507 -6.70 -21.50 6.96
C LYS A 507 -8.19 -21.48 6.57
N GLN A 508 -8.62 -20.54 5.72
CA GLN A 508 -10.00 -20.50 5.22
C GLN A 508 -10.34 -21.67 4.28
N TYR A 509 -9.38 -22.16 3.50
CA TYR A 509 -9.53 -23.31 2.63
C TYR A 509 -9.64 -24.61 3.44
N VAL A 510 -8.68 -24.84 4.34
CA VAL A 510 -8.63 -26.01 5.24
C VAL A 510 -9.85 -26.09 6.16
N ALA A 511 -10.42 -24.96 6.59
CA ALA A 511 -11.65 -24.91 7.39
C ALA A 511 -12.91 -25.38 6.66
N LYS A 512 -12.92 -25.43 5.31
CA LYS A 512 -14.03 -25.95 4.50
C LYS A 512 -13.92 -27.44 4.21
N ALA A 513 -12.72 -28.02 4.35
CA ALA A 513 -12.47 -29.42 4.04
C ALA A 513 -12.96 -30.35 5.17
N THR A 514 -13.74 -31.37 4.80
CA THR A 514 -14.32 -32.36 5.73
C THR A 514 -13.55 -33.68 5.77
N CYS A 515 -12.80 -34.01 4.71
CA CYS A 515 -12.04 -35.25 4.58
C CYS A 515 -10.74 -35.03 3.78
N LEU A 516 -9.87 -36.05 3.77
CA LEU A 516 -8.59 -36.01 3.08
C LEU A 516 -8.74 -36.37 1.60
N THR A 517 -8.90 -35.36 0.74
CA THR A 517 -8.98 -35.54 -0.72
C THR A 517 -7.62 -35.31 -1.39
N ASN A 518 -7.45 -35.75 -2.65
CA ASN A 518 -6.18 -35.57 -3.38
C ASN A 518 -5.87 -34.08 -3.63
N GLU A 519 -6.92 -33.28 -3.83
CA GLU A 519 -6.86 -31.86 -4.13
C GLU A 519 -6.47 -31.08 -2.88
N LEU A 520 -7.02 -31.45 -1.70
CA LEU A 520 -6.55 -30.95 -0.40
C LEU A 520 -5.08 -31.32 -0.15
N VAL A 521 -4.67 -32.55 -0.43
CA VAL A 521 -3.27 -32.98 -0.32
C VAL A 521 -2.36 -32.17 -1.27
N HIS A 522 -2.81 -31.87 -2.48
CA HIS A 522 -2.08 -31.02 -3.41
C HIS A 522 -1.90 -29.58 -2.87
N VAL A 523 -2.95 -28.96 -2.33
CA VAL A 523 -2.88 -27.61 -1.72
C VAL A 523 -1.95 -27.61 -0.51
N LEU A 524 -2.06 -28.61 0.36
CA LEU A 524 -1.19 -28.75 1.55
C LEU A 524 0.28 -28.95 1.16
N HIS A 525 0.58 -29.74 0.12
CA HIS A 525 1.94 -29.83 -0.42
C HIS A 525 2.41 -28.56 -1.12
N ALA A 526 1.53 -27.78 -1.75
CA ALA A 526 1.90 -26.47 -2.33
C ALA A 526 2.26 -25.47 -1.22
N ALA A 527 1.45 -25.37 -0.17
CA ALA A 527 1.73 -24.60 1.03
C ALA A 527 3.07 -24.99 1.68
N GLY A 528 3.31 -26.29 1.85
CA GLY A 528 4.55 -26.83 2.44
C GLY A 528 5.80 -26.66 1.56
N ARG A 529 5.66 -26.40 0.26
CA ARG A 529 6.77 -25.95 -0.59
C ARG A 529 7.01 -24.45 -0.46
N LEU A 530 5.95 -23.63 -0.50
CA LEU A 530 6.04 -22.18 -0.31
C LEU A 530 6.75 -21.84 1.01
N GLU A 531 6.35 -22.47 2.12
CA GLU A 531 6.99 -22.27 3.42
C GLU A 531 8.49 -22.64 3.42
N LYS A 532 8.86 -23.72 2.73
CA LYS A 532 10.25 -24.16 2.58
C LYS A 532 11.09 -23.27 1.65
N ALA A 533 10.46 -22.45 0.80
CA ALA A 533 11.13 -21.41 0.02
C ALA A 533 11.24 -20.08 0.79
N LEU A 534 10.16 -19.65 1.43
CA LEU A 534 10.09 -18.38 2.16
C LEU A 534 10.95 -18.35 3.43
N VAL A 535 10.98 -19.43 4.23
CA VAL A 535 11.72 -19.41 5.51
C VAL A 535 13.23 -19.20 5.31
N PRO A 536 13.93 -19.88 4.38
CA PRO A 536 15.33 -19.57 4.05
C PRO A 536 15.53 -18.11 3.61
N MET A 537 14.69 -17.58 2.71
CA MET A 537 14.80 -16.19 2.23
C MET A 537 14.74 -15.17 3.39
N MET A 538 13.84 -15.38 4.36
CA MET A 538 13.74 -14.53 5.54
C MET A 538 14.96 -14.67 6.45
N VAL A 539 15.50 -15.88 6.63
CA VAL A 539 16.68 -16.12 7.48
C VAL A 539 17.93 -15.49 6.85
N GLU A 540 18.10 -15.55 5.53
CA GLU A 540 19.21 -14.92 4.81
C GLU A 540 19.14 -13.39 4.87
N ASP A 541 17.97 -12.77 4.72
CA ASP A 541 17.83 -11.30 4.80
C ASP A 541 18.15 -10.71 6.20
N VAL A 542 18.08 -11.57 7.24
CA VAL A 542 18.21 -11.23 8.67
C VAL A 542 19.56 -11.68 9.26
N ALA A 543 20.33 -12.49 8.55
CA ALA A 543 21.54 -13.16 9.07
C ALA A 543 22.61 -12.19 9.64
N ASP A 544 22.71 -10.97 9.10
CA ASP A 544 23.69 -9.95 9.49
C ASP A 544 23.25 -9.09 10.71
N SER A 545 22.19 -9.46 11.44
CA SER A 545 21.63 -8.66 12.54
C SER A 545 21.96 -9.17 13.95
N ASP A 546 22.38 -8.27 14.85
CA ASP A 546 22.70 -8.58 16.27
C ASP A 546 21.50 -9.17 17.05
N ASP A 547 20.27 -8.83 16.66
CA ASP A 547 19.06 -9.38 17.25
C ASP A 547 18.56 -10.64 16.52
N GLY A 548 19.08 -10.98 15.34
CA GLY A 548 18.59 -12.08 14.51
C GLY A 548 17.12 -11.94 14.10
N GLY A 549 16.60 -10.71 14.01
CA GLY A 549 15.22 -10.40 13.61
C GLY A 549 14.15 -11.15 14.40
N ARG A 550 14.40 -11.42 15.69
CA ARG A 550 13.59 -12.34 16.52
C ARG A 550 12.12 -11.92 16.66
N SER A 551 11.79 -10.67 16.35
CA SER A 551 10.42 -10.18 16.20
C SER A 551 9.75 -10.76 14.93
N LEU A 552 10.29 -10.48 13.74
CA LEU A 552 9.75 -10.96 12.46
C LEU A 552 9.74 -12.49 12.35
N VAL A 553 10.77 -13.17 12.83
CA VAL A 553 10.83 -14.65 12.84
C VAL A 553 9.70 -15.26 13.69
N ARG A 554 9.11 -14.51 14.63
CA ARG A 554 7.91 -14.93 15.40
C ARG A 554 6.59 -14.55 14.73
N GLU A 555 6.57 -13.66 13.74
CA GLU A 555 5.36 -13.37 12.95
C GLU A 555 5.04 -14.52 11.98
N VAL A 556 6.08 -15.23 11.50
CA VAL A 556 5.96 -16.42 10.65
C VAL A 556 5.59 -17.65 11.49
N VAL A 557 4.29 -17.84 11.72
CA VAL A 557 3.72 -19.02 12.39
C VAL A 557 3.55 -20.15 11.37
N PRO A 558 4.23 -21.31 11.51
CA PRO A 558 4.21 -22.38 10.52
C PRO A 558 2.80 -22.82 10.06
N TYR A 559 2.70 -23.29 8.81
CA TYR A 559 1.46 -23.83 8.25
C TYR A 559 1.07 -25.20 8.81
N ASP A 560 1.95 -25.86 9.59
CA ASP A 560 1.72 -27.14 10.26
C ASP A 560 1.19 -28.26 9.32
N VAL A 561 1.70 -28.28 8.07
CA VAL A 561 1.21 -29.13 6.97
C VAL A 561 1.12 -30.61 7.36
N ASP A 562 2.20 -31.21 7.87
CA ASP A 562 2.21 -32.63 8.26
C ASP A 562 1.22 -32.91 9.42
N SER A 563 1.03 -31.94 10.33
CA SER A 563 0.08 -32.03 11.44
C SER A 563 -1.37 -31.94 10.97
N LEU A 564 -1.66 -31.08 9.99
CA LEU A 564 -2.97 -30.98 9.32
C LEU A 564 -3.29 -32.26 8.56
N VAL A 565 -2.35 -32.77 7.77
CA VAL A 565 -2.48 -34.04 7.03
C VAL A 565 -2.75 -35.20 7.99
N ALA A 566 -1.96 -35.34 9.05
CA ALA A 566 -2.14 -36.40 10.06
C ALA A 566 -3.48 -36.27 10.82
N ARG A 567 -3.98 -35.05 11.05
CA ARG A 567 -5.32 -34.81 11.62
C ARG A 567 -6.42 -35.32 10.69
N PHE A 568 -6.40 -34.94 9.41
CA PHE A 568 -7.40 -35.40 8.44
C PHE A 568 -7.32 -36.92 8.20
N LEU A 569 -6.12 -37.50 8.21
CA LEU A 569 -5.93 -38.94 8.07
C LEU A 569 -6.54 -39.71 9.25
N ARG A 570 -6.36 -39.24 10.50
CA ARG A 570 -7.06 -39.82 11.68
C ARG A 570 -8.58 -39.74 11.56
N THR A 571 -9.13 -38.59 11.19
CA THR A 571 -10.59 -38.43 11.00
C THR A 571 -11.13 -39.36 9.90
N TRP A 572 -10.36 -39.59 8.83
CA TRP A 572 -10.70 -40.56 7.79
C TRP A 572 -10.70 -42.01 8.34
N ILE A 573 -9.68 -42.40 9.09
CA ILE A 573 -9.60 -43.73 9.72
C ILE A 573 -10.78 -43.96 10.66
N GLU A 574 -11.08 -42.99 11.53
CA GLU A 574 -12.21 -43.03 12.47
C GLU A 574 -13.55 -43.26 11.73
N GLU A 575 -13.80 -42.56 10.62
CA GLU A 575 -15.03 -42.72 9.83
C GLU A 575 -15.08 -44.08 9.08
N ARG A 576 -13.98 -44.55 8.48
CA ARG A 576 -13.96 -45.89 7.83
C ARG A 576 -14.19 -46.99 8.87
N LEU A 577 -13.61 -46.88 10.07
CA LEU A 577 -13.85 -47.80 11.18
C LEU A 577 -15.29 -47.69 11.71
N ARG A 578 -15.90 -46.49 11.75
CA ARG A 578 -17.32 -46.30 12.10
C ARG A 578 -18.22 -47.03 11.11
N VAL A 579 -17.99 -46.87 9.80
CA VAL A 579 -18.74 -47.56 8.73
C VAL A 579 -18.57 -49.09 8.83
N ALA A 580 -17.38 -49.58 9.15
CA ALA A 580 -17.14 -51.01 9.36
C ALA A 580 -17.85 -51.57 10.61
N ARG A 581 -17.89 -50.82 11.73
CA ARG A 581 -18.69 -51.17 12.92
C ARG A 581 -20.19 -51.17 12.63
N GLU A 582 -20.69 -50.20 11.88
CA GLU A 582 -22.11 -50.14 11.47
C GLU A 582 -22.48 -51.34 10.56
N CYS A 583 -21.59 -51.72 9.64
CA CYS A 583 -21.73 -52.91 8.81
C CYS A 583 -21.75 -54.21 9.65
N LEU A 584 -20.90 -54.30 10.67
CA LEU A 584 -20.89 -55.41 11.63
C LEU A 584 -22.19 -55.49 12.43
N LEU A 585 -22.69 -54.39 12.98
CA LEU A 585 -23.96 -54.36 13.71
C LEU A 585 -25.12 -54.81 12.83
N ARG A 586 -25.24 -54.23 11.63
CA ARG A 586 -26.26 -54.61 10.63
C ARG A 586 -26.15 -56.09 10.23
N SER A 587 -24.95 -56.65 10.20
CA SER A 587 -24.71 -58.08 9.96
C SER A 587 -25.19 -58.95 11.12
N LYS A 588 -25.01 -58.53 12.38
CA LYS A 588 -25.45 -59.28 13.56
C LYS A 588 -26.97 -59.47 13.59
N ASP A 589 -27.71 -58.44 13.20
CA ASP A 589 -29.19 -58.45 13.19
C ASP A 589 -29.77 -59.24 12.01
N THR A 590 -29.05 -59.34 10.89
CA THR A 590 -29.56 -59.90 9.62
C THR A 590 -29.02 -61.30 9.27
N GLU A 591 -27.95 -61.78 9.93
CA GLU A 591 -27.32 -63.05 9.57
C GLU A 591 -28.19 -64.27 9.93
N SER A 592 -28.78 -64.86 8.88
CA SER A 592 -29.66 -66.04 8.97
C SER A 592 -28.92 -67.37 9.18
N TRP A 593 -27.60 -67.39 8.96
CA TRP A 593 -26.73 -68.58 8.93
C TRP A 593 -27.18 -69.59 7.86
N ILE A 594 -27.35 -69.10 6.64
CA ILE A 594 -27.71 -69.87 5.44
C ILE A 594 -26.60 -69.65 4.39
N PRO A 595 -26.00 -70.71 3.81
CA PRO A 595 -24.90 -70.56 2.87
C PRO A 595 -25.44 -70.22 1.48
N LYS A 596 -24.74 -69.33 0.77
CA LYS A 596 -25.18 -68.82 -0.55
C LYS A 596 -25.14 -69.90 -1.63
N SER A 597 -24.20 -70.85 -1.55
CA SER A 597 -24.11 -71.99 -2.47
C SER A 597 -23.38 -73.18 -1.81
N LYS A 598 -23.28 -74.31 -2.51
CA LYS A 598 -22.41 -75.43 -2.07
C LYS A 598 -20.91 -75.11 -2.16
N GLY A 599 -20.51 -74.13 -3.00
CA GLY A 599 -19.13 -73.66 -3.14
C GLY A 599 -18.76 -72.51 -2.20
N GLU A 600 -19.76 -71.83 -1.63
CA GLU A 600 -19.61 -70.77 -0.60
C GLU A 600 -20.31 -71.24 0.71
N PRO A 601 -19.76 -72.26 1.41
CA PRO A 601 -20.42 -72.89 2.56
C PRO A 601 -20.23 -72.12 3.89
N TYR A 602 -20.02 -70.80 3.81
CA TYR A 602 -19.73 -69.87 4.89
C TYR A 602 -20.75 -68.71 4.91
N ALA A 603 -20.76 -67.91 5.97
CA ALA A 603 -21.70 -66.80 6.16
C ALA A 603 -21.44 -65.64 5.19
N ARG A 604 -22.51 -65.03 4.66
CA ARG A 604 -22.40 -63.90 3.71
C ARG A 604 -21.80 -62.66 4.36
N SER A 605 -22.20 -62.38 5.60
CA SER A 605 -21.69 -61.25 6.40
C SER A 605 -20.16 -61.24 6.52
N ALA A 606 -19.51 -62.40 6.63
CA ALA A 606 -18.04 -62.48 6.66
C ALA A 606 -17.39 -62.04 5.34
N VAL A 607 -17.99 -62.39 4.20
CA VAL A 607 -17.49 -61.99 2.87
C VAL A 607 -17.61 -60.48 2.69
N GLU A 608 -18.70 -59.88 3.17
CA GLU A 608 -18.93 -58.43 3.10
C GLU A 608 -18.03 -57.67 4.08
N LEU A 609 -17.77 -58.21 5.27
CA LEU A 609 -16.80 -57.66 6.23
C LEU A 609 -15.35 -57.71 5.70
N MET A 610 -14.91 -58.85 5.15
CA MET A 610 -13.56 -58.99 4.59
C MET A 610 -13.35 -58.11 3.36
N LYS A 611 -14.38 -57.95 2.51
CA LYS A 611 -14.34 -57.00 1.38
C LYS A 611 -14.22 -55.55 1.86
N LEU A 612 -14.95 -55.16 2.90
CA LEU A 612 -14.89 -53.80 3.46
C LEU A 612 -13.55 -53.54 4.17
N ALA A 613 -13.01 -54.52 4.88
CA ALA A 613 -11.68 -54.45 5.47
C ALA A 613 -10.61 -54.28 4.39
N LYS A 614 -10.62 -55.12 3.34
CA LYS A 614 -9.70 -54.99 2.21
C LYS A 614 -9.83 -53.64 1.50
N ALA A 615 -11.05 -53.20 1.16
CA ALA A 615 -11.26 -51.90 0.52
C ALA A 615 -10.72 -50.74 1.37
N THR A 616 -10.91 -50.78 2.69
CA THR A 616 -10.35 -49.77 3.61
C THR A 616 -8.81 -49.76 3.58
N VAL A 617 -8.17 -50.93 3.49
CA VAL A 617 -6.70 -51.05 3.39
C VAL A 617 -6.19 -50.57 2.02
N ASP A 618 -6.82 -51.03 0.93
CA ASP A 618 -6.46 -50.63 -0.45
C ASP A 618 -6.61 -49.10 -0.64
N GLU A 619 -7.68 -48.50 -0.10
CA GLU A 619 -7.90 -47.04 -0.11
C GLU A 619 -6.86 -46.29 0.73
N PHE A 620 -6.55 -46.77 1.95
CA PHE A 620 -5.59 -46.13 2.85
C PHE A 620 -4.18 -46.05 2.23
N PHE A 621 -3.74 -47.13 1.56
CA PHE A 621 -2.49 -47.15 0.80
C PHE A 621 -2.58 -46.37 -0.54
N GLY A 622 -3.77 -45.94 -0.96
CA GLY A 622 -3.99 -45.02 -2.07
C GLY A 622 -3.78 -43.54 -1.72
N ILE A 623 -3.99 -43.11 -0.46
CA ILE A 623 -3.89 -41.69 -0.04
C ILE A 623 -2.42 -41.22 -0.11
N PRO A 624 -2.03 -40.27 -1.00
CA PRO A 624 -0.62 -39.97 -1.29
C PRO A 624 0.02 -39.06 -0.23
N VAL A 625 0.35 -39.62 0.93
CA VAL A 625 0.73 -38.89 2.15
C VAL A 625 1.92 -39.54 2.87
N THR A 626 2.82 -38.70 3.39
CA THR A 626 4.01 -39.06 4.20
C THR A 626 3.65 -39.58 5.59
N ALA A 627 2.73 -38.89 6.29
CA ALA A 627 2.26 -39.25 7.65
C ALA A 627 1.40 -40.53 7.71
N ARG A 628 1.52 -41.43 6.72
CA ARG A 628 0.77 -42.68 6.62
C ARG A 628 1.35 -43.76 7.55
N ASP A 629 2.68 -43.86 7.61
CA ASP A 629 3.36 -45.01 8.25
C ASP A 629 3.08 -45.07 9.76
N ASP A 630 3.10 -43.91 10.44
CA ASP A 630 2.71 -43.77 11.86
C ASP A 630 1.24 -44.15 12.14
N MET A 631 0.40 -44.23 11.10
CA MET A 631 -1.04 -44.48 11.20
C MET A 631 -1.44 -45.90 10.75
N VAL A 632 -0.53 -46.68 10.16
CA VAL A 632 -0.78 -48.08 9.72
C VAL A 632 -1.31 -48.92 10.88
N GLN A 633 -0.68 -48.82 12.06
CA GLN A 633 -1.05 -49.58 13.24
C GLN A 633 -2.48 -49.26 13.72
N ASN A 634 -2.90 -47.99 13.64
CA ASN A 634 -4.26 -47.57 14.04
C ASN A 634 -5.34 -48.19 13.13
N VAL A 635 -5.05 -48.36 11.83
CA VAL A 635 -5.94 -49.07 10.90
C VAL A 635 -5.97 -50.57 11.21
N ALA A 636 -4.79 -51.18 11.45
CA ALA A 636 -4.67 -52.60 11.76
C ALA A 636 -5.41 -52.99 13.06
N ASP A 637 -5.18 -52.25 14.15
CA ASP A 637 -5.85 -52.48 15.44
C ASP A 637 -7.35 -52.20 15.36
N GLY A 638 -7.73 -51.14 14.64
CA GLY A 638 -9.13 -50.78 14.41
C GLY A 638 -9.91 -51.87 13.68
N LEU A 639 -9.36 -52.41 12.59
CA LEU A 639 -9.96 -53.53 11.85
C LEU A 639 -9.89 -54.84 12.66
N GLY A 640 -8.77 -55.11 13.32
CA GLY A 640 -8.57 -56.28 14.18
C GLY A 640 -9.63 -56.38 15.28
N ALA A 641 -9.94 -55.28 15.97
CA ALA A 641 -10.98 -55.21 16.98
C ALA A 641 -12.37 -55.54 16.40
N ILE A 642 -12.71 -55.04 15.21
CA ILE A 642 -14.00 -55.31 14.54
C ILE A 642 -14.10 -56.79 14.13
N VAL A 643 -13.01 -57.37 13.63
CA VAL A 643 -12.94 -58.80 13.28
C VAL A 643 -13.03 -59.68 14.53
N GLN A 644 -12.39 -59.31 15.63
CA GLN A 644 -12.48 -60.02 16.92
C GLN A 644 -13.89 -59.94 17.53
N GLU A 645 -14.58 -58.81 17.38
CA GLU A 645 -15.98 -58.63 17.77
C GLU A 645 -16.93 -59.50 16.91
N TYR A 646 -16.63 -59.68 15.61
CA TYR A 646 -17.34 -60.61 14.72
C TYR A 646 -17.06 -62.08 15.05
N ILE A 647 -15.81 -62.44 15.38
CA ILE A 647 -15.44 -63.79 15.87
C ILE A 647 -16.17 -64.11 17.18
N SER A 648 -16.36 -63.12 18.06
CA SER A 648 -17.13 -63.27 19.30
C SER A 648 -18.62 -63.57 19.03
N PHE A 649 -19.19 -62.97 17.97
CA PHE A 649 -20.55 -63.28 17.49
C PHE A 649 -20.65 -64.64 16.77
N LEU A 650 -19.59 -65.07 16.07
CA LEU A 650 -19.47 -66.44 15.55
C LEU A 650 -19.42 -67.47 16.69
N ALA A 651 -18.73 -67.16 17.78
CA ALA A 651 -18.59 -68.03 18.94
C ALA A 651 -19.89 -68.16 19.78
N SER A 652 -20.78 -67.16 19.76
CA SER A 652 -22.06 -67.16 20.50
C SER A 652 -23.13 -68.09 19.88
N CYS A 653 -22.78 -69.37 19.75
CA CYS A 653 -23.60 -70.41 19.12
C CYS A 653 -24.49 -71.20 20.10
N GLY A 654 -24.28 -71.05 21.41
CA GLY A 654 -24.95 -71.82 22.47
C GLY A 654 -24.01 -72.79 23.17
N THR A 655 -24.55 -73.61 24.08
CA THR A 655 -23.73 -74.60 24.81
C THR A 655 -23.72 -75.95 24.09
N LYS A 656 -22.80 -76.85 24.46
CA LYS A 656 -22.77 -78.22 23.93
C LYS A 656 -24.12 -78.95 24.07
N GLN A 657 -24.89 -78.67 25.12
CA GLN A 657 -26.20 -79.27 25.33
C GLN A 657 -27.25 -78.80 24.31
N SER A 658 -27.13 -77.58 23.78
CA SER A 658 -28.01 -77.03 22.73
C SER A 658 -27.93 -77.78 21.40
N TYR A 659 -26.87 -78.58 21.19
CA TYR A 659 -26.60 -79.32 19.96
C TYR A 659 -26.75 -80.85 20.11
N LEU A 660 -26.92 -81.35 21.33
CA LEU A 660 -27.16 -82.77 21.57
C LEU A 660 -28.66 -83.07 21.37
N PRO A 661 -29.05 -84.13 20.63
CA PRO A 661 -30.44 -84.57 20.63
C PRO A 661 -30.85 -85.00 22.05
N PRO A 662 -32.08 -84.69 22.50
CA PRO A 662 -32.59 -85.28 23.73
C PRO A 662 -32.61 -86.81 23.60
N LEU A 663 -32.22 -87.51 24.67
CA LEU A 663 -32.30 -88.97 24.70
C LEU A 663 -33.76 -89.40 24.43
N PRO A 664 -33.99 -90.41 23.56
CA PRO A 664 -35.35 -90.87 23.29
C PRO A 664 -35.98 -91.38 24.60
N PRO A 665 -37.26 -91.06 24.87
CA PRO A 665 -37.92 -91.48 26.10
C PRO A 665 -37.93 -93.01 26.20
N LEU A 666 -37.57 -93.54 27.37
CA LEU A 666 -37.51 -94.98 27.64
C LEU A 666 -38.94 -95.55 27.79
N THR A 667 -39.61 -95.75 26.66
CA THR A 667 -41.02 -96.19 26.56
C THR A 667 -41.29 -97.65 26.96
N ARG A 668 -40.32 -98.35 27.58
CA ARG A 668 -40.47 -99.75 27.99
C ARG A 668 -39.70 -100.15 29.25
N CYS A 669 -40.04 -99.55 30.39
CA CYS A 669 -39.69 -100.09 31.70
C CYS A 669 -40.91 -100.82 32.30
N ASN A 670 -40.76 -102.09 32.67
CA ASN A 670 -41.78 -102.82 33.44
C ASN A 670 -41.96 -102.16 34.82
N GLN A 671 -43.19 -102.10 35.31
CA GLN A 671 -43.56 -101.31 36.50
C GLN A 671 -42.92 -101.83 37.80
N ASP A 672 -42.50 -103.10 37.83
CA ASP A 672 -41.97 -103.77 39.02
C ASP A 672 -40.47 -103.54 39.32
N SER A 673 -39.77 -102.73 38.51
CA SER A 673 -38.33 -102.52 38.68
C SER A 673 -37.98 -101.90 40.04
N THR A 674 -37.24 -102.64 40.85
CA THR A 674 -36.75 -102.23 42.19
C THR A 674 -35.89 -100.97 42.16
N ILE A 675 -35.28 -100.64 41.01
CA ILE A 675 -34.47 -99.43 40.80
C ILE A 675 -35.28 -98.15 41.03
N ILE A 676 -36.58 -98.13 40.65
CA ILE A 676 -37.45 -96.96 40.86
C ILE A 676 -37.71 -96.73 42.35
N ARG A 677 -37.79 -97.81 43.16
CA ARG A 677 -37.86 -97.73 44.62
C ARG A 677 -36.57 -97.21 45.24
N LEU A 678 -35.41 -97.51 44.65
CA LEU A 678 -34.12 -96.96 45.09
C LEU A 678 -34.03 -95.45 44.83
N TRP A 679 -34.35 -95.00 43.61
CA TRP A 679 -34.31 -93.58 43.24
C TRP A 679 -35.31 -92.72 44.03
N LYS A 680 -36.54 -93.22 44.27
CA LYS A 680 -37.49 -92.55 45.16
C LYS A 680 -37.05 -92.50 46.64
N ARG A 681 -36.07 -93.30 47.05
CA ARG A 681 -35.50 -93.30 48.41
C ARG A 681 -34.21 -92.48 48.54
N ALA A 682 -33.59 -92.09 47.43
CA ALA A 682 -32.49 -91.13 47.38
C ALA A 682 -32.95 -89.65 47.39
N ALA A 683 -34.26 -89.40 47.22
CA ALA A 683 -34.82 -88.05 47.07
C ALA A 683 -35.32 -87.42 48.40
N THR A 684 -34.38 -87.18 49.33
CA THR A 684 -34.33 -86.02 50.27
C THR A 684 -35.52 -85.80 51.27
N PRO A 685 -35.52 -84.80 52.18
CA PRO A 685 -34.43 -83.92 52.69
C PRO A 685 -34.27 -83.90 54.24
N CYS A 686 -33.13 -83.36 54.74
CA CYS A 686 -32.98 -82.50 55.96
C CYS A 686 -31.50 -82.30 56.35
N ARG A 687 -31.13 -81.39 57.27
CA ARG A 687 -31.11 -79.90 57.21
C ARG A 687 -30.93 -79.33 58.63
N GLU A 688 -30.05 -78.34 58.83
CA GLU A 688 -30.08 -77.32 59.92
C GLU A 688 -29.17 -76.14 59.51
N ALA A 689 -29.32 -74.88 59.94
CA ALA A 689 -30.38 -74.15 60.68
C ALA A 689 -30.25 -72.63 60.34
N GLY A 690 -31.16 -71.71 60.65
CA GLY A 690 -32.58 -71.79 61.02
C GLY A 690 -33.43 -71.17 59.89
N THR A 691 -34.17 -70.07 60.06
CA THR A 691 -34.95 -69.58 61.24
C THR A 691 -36.43 -69.43 60.81
N ASN A 692 -37.34 -69.09 61.72
CA ASN A 692 -38.82 -69.18 61.58
C ASN A 692 -39.47 -67.87 62.13
N PRO A 693 -40.81 -67.58 62.09
CA PRO A 693 -41.96 -68.47 61.80
C PRO A 693 -43.19 -67.87 61.03
N ARG A 694 -44.25 -68.70 60.88
CA ARG A 694 -45.69 -68.40 60.55
C ARG A 694 -46.04 -68.00 59.08
N GLY A 695 -47.11 -68.51 58.45
CA GLY A 695 -47.99 -69.66 58.78
C GLY A 695 -49.31 -69.78 57.97
N ARG A 696 -49.82 -71.03 57.84
CA ARG A 696 -51.22 -71.49 57.53
C ARG A 696 -52.00 -70.99 56.27
N ALA A 697 -52.42 -71.96 55.41
CA ALA A 697 -53.83 -72.36 55.08
C ALA A 697 -54.26 -72.55 53.58
N HIS A 698 -54.81 -73.75 53.31
CA HIS A 698 -55.88 -74.21 52.37
C HIS A 698 -56.28 -73.58 50.99
N HIS A 699 -56.29 -74.47 49.97
CA HIS A 699 -57.33 -74.76 48.94
C HIS A 699 -57.69 -73.80 47.77
N GLY A 700 -58.27 -74.43 46.71
CA GLY A 700 -58.53 -73.91 45.34
C GLY A 700 -57.48 -74.45 44.35
N GLN A 701 -57.75 -75.12 43.21
CA GLN A 701 -58.90 -75.18 42.28
C GLN A 701 -59.34 -73.80 41.77
N SER A 702 -59.45 -73.51 40.47
CA SER A 702 -59.31 -74.35 39.25
C SER A 702 -58.77 -73.44 38.08
N GLU A 703 -58.71 -73.71 36.76
CA GLU A 703 -59.31 -74.69 35.83
C GLU A 703 -58.26 -75.21 34.79
N SER A 704 -58.70 -75.64 33.60
CA SER A 704 -57.90 -76.17 32.47
C SER A 704 -58.29 -75.52 31.14
N ILE A 705 -57.39 -75.49 30.15
CA ILE A 705 -57.72 -75.74 28.73
C ILE A 705 -56.47 -76.24 27.99
N SER A 706 -56.66 -77.10 26.97
CA SER A 706 -55.60 -77.77 26.22
C SER A 706 -55.53 -77.28 24.76
N GLY A 707 -54.34 -77.34 24.15
CA GLY A 707 -54.09 -76.85 22.79
C GLY A 707 -52.70 -77.22 22.28
N GLY A 708 -52.28 -78.47 22.46
CA GLY A 708 -50.90 -78.91 22.17
C GLY A 708 -50.59 -79.01 20.66
N ASN A 709 -49.35 -78.71 20.29
CA ASN A 709 -48.79 -79.08 18.99
C ASN A 709 -47.31 -79.44 19.11
N ASN A 710 -46.85 -80.43 18.35
CA ASN A 710 -45.60 -81.14 18.65
C ASN A 710 -44.32 -80.33 18.34
N PRO A 711 -43.33 -80.25 19.27
CA PRO A 711 -42.00 -79.74 18.93
C PRO A 711 -41.27 -80.76 18.04
N ARG A 712 -41.07 -80.43 16.75
CA ARG A 712 -40.17 -81.19 15.88
C ARG A 712 -38.71 -81.06 16.38
N PRO A 713 -37.84 -82.07 16.22
CA PRO A 713 -36.45 -81.97 16.65
C PRO A 713 -35.67 -80.95 15.80
N SER A 714 -35.28 -79.83 16.41
CA SER A 714 -34.57 -78.72 15.73
C SER A 714 -33.11 -79.01 15.36
N THR A 715 -32.63 -80.24 15.59
CA THR A 715 -31.21 -80.60 15.56
C THR A 715 -30.54 -80.41 14.20
N SER A 716 -31.20 -80.75 13.10
CA SER A 716 -30.60 -80.60 11.75
C SER A 716 -30.27 -79.14 11.41
N ARG A 717 -31.20 -78.21 11.67
CA ARG A 717 -30.97 -76.76 11.47
C ARG A 717 -29.96 -76.19 12.46
N GLY A 718 -29.88 -76.75 13.67
CA GLY A 718 -28.82 -76.43 14.63
C GLY A 718 -27.44 -76.78 14.07
N THR A 719 -27.19 -78.06 13.81
CA THR A 719 -25.88 -78.55 13.35
C THR A 719 -25.46 -77.93 12.01
N GLN A 720 -26.38 -77.71 11.07
CA GLN A 720 -26.08 -77.02 9.81
C GLN A 720 -25.52 -75.60 10.04
N ARG A 721 -26.11 -74.83 10.98
CA ARG A 721 -25.63 -73.49 11.34
C ARG A 721 -24.25 -73.53 12.02
N LEU A 722 -23.99 -74.56 12.82
CA LEU A 722 -22.67 -74.76 13.45
C LEU A 722 -21.58 -75.04 12.41
N TYR A 723 -21.85 -75.88 11.40
CA TYR A 723 -20.93 -76.08 10.27
C TYR A 723 -20.64 -74.77 9.51
N ILE A 724 -21.67 -73.96 9.25
CA ILE A 724 -21.48 -72.67 8.55
C ILE A 724 -20.63 -71.71 9.40
N ARG A 725 -20.83 -71.65 10.71
CA ARG A 725 -19.98 -70.86 11.64
C ARG A 725 -18.52 -71.33 11.62
N LEU A 726 -18.27 -72.64 11.66
CA LEU A 726 -16.91 -73.22 11.55
C LEU A 726 -16.26 -72.90 10.20
N ASN A 727 -16.97 -73.11 9.09
CA ASN A 727 -16.48 -72.75 7.75
C ASN A 727 -16.22 -71.25 7.62
N THR A 728 -16.98 -70.41 8.33
CA THR A 728 -16.77 -68.96 8.37
C THR A 728 -15.49 -68.58 9.12
N LEU A 729 -15.15 -69.27 10.22
CA LEU A 729 -13.86 -69.09 10.89
C LEU A 729 -12.69 -69.51 9.98
N HIS A 730 -12.82 -70.62 9.24
CA HIS A 730 -11.82 -71.00 8.23
C HIS A 730 -11.72 -70.00 7.06
N TYR A 731 -12.84 -69.40 6.64
CA TYR A 731 -12.85 -68.34 5.63
C TYR A 731 -12.13 -67.08 6.13
N LEU A 732 -12.39 -66.62 7.36
CA LEU A 732 -11.69 -65.49 7.96
C LEU A 732 -10.18 -65.76 8.06
N LEU A 733 -9.79 -66.96 8.51
CA LEU A 733 -8.39 -67.37 8.64
C LEU A 733 -7.62 -67.42 7.30
N SER A 734 -8.31 -67.38 6.15
CA SER A 734 -7.68 -67.30 4.83
C SER A 734 -7.75 -65.91 4.17
N HIS A 735 -8.17 -64.89 4.93
CA HIS A 735 -8.33 -63.49 4.47
C HIS A 735 -7.72 -62.47 5.46
N ILE A 736 -7.08 -62.96 6.53
CA ILE A 736 -6.31 -62.22 7.53
C ILE A 736 -4.86 -62.69 7.38
#